data_AF-A0A5B7BF19-F1
#
_entry.id   AF-A0A5B7BF19-F1
#
_cell.length_a   1.000
_cell.length_b   1.000
_cell.length_c   1.000
_cell.angle_alpha   90.00
_cell.angle_beta   90.00
_cell.angle_gamma   90.00
#
_symmetry.space_group_name_H-M   'P 1'
#
loop_
_entity.id
_entity.type
_entity.pdbx_description
1 polymer ?
#
loop_
_entity_poly.entity_id
_entity_poly.type
_entity_poly.pdbx_seq_one_letter_code
_entity_poly.pdbx_strand_id
1 'polypeptide(L)'
;MLKNLVHQSHPARTLFPWHMPFAFGSSSTASFPIRPKLDFRQKQNNICVRYVRRNITALASTSANSPSNIKAVVTAKPIAGFSTHDYSQGALLLELVSAEIDPSTEVDPNTRKEKEPIRVTTGHQMSIENNEVKYECDFKVPSGFGAIGAVLVENEHCKEMYVKKIVISGFPDGRDVNVTCNSWVQPKSNHSEKRVFFTNKSYLPVETPEGLKSLRESELLSLQANDRGERKKTDRIYDYDVYNDLGDPDNNAESARPVLGGNEHPYPRRCRTGRPRCETDDSSETRSADFYVPRDEAISDMKAQSFKMIFSALLEIFTRLYAVHGGRDLPFPSFTAIDSLFNKGVEPPPPDRNGVSGHLRTILKFADVLRLETPEMVKRDRFSWLRDEEFARQTLAGPNPYTIQLVTEWPLKSNLDPEIYGEPKSKITKALVEREIKDFMSFDKALDERKLFVLDYHDLLLPYVNKVRELEKRTLYGSRTLFFLTPDGTLRPLAIELTRPPAGNGEPQWKQVYTPSLDDIGTGYWLWRFAKAHVLAHDSAIHQLVSHWLRTHCAVEPYIIATNRRLSTMHPVYRLLHPHFRNTMEINALARQQLISANGIVESTFSPLKYALELSSVAYDQLWRFDLQALPEDLISRGMAEEDLSAPHGLRLTIKDYPFANDGLLLWDAIKDWVTDYVNFYYPIESLVESDKELEAWWTEIRTVGHGDKKDEPWWPKLKTPSDLIGILTTMIWVASGHHAAVNFGQYAFGGYFPNRPSIARTEMPTECCEKLKLFLENPEAALLTCFPSQLQATIVMAVVDVLSNHLTDEEYIGNEIEPCWAEVPTIKKAFEKFNERLKNLEWIIDARNADKKLKNRSGVGVVPYELLKPFSGPGVTGKGVPNSISI
;
A
#
# COMPACT_ATOMS: atom_id res chain seq x y z
N MET A 1 -31.58 60.59 -22.99
CA MET A 1 -30.29 60.86 -22.32
C MET A 1 -29.73 59.50 -21.92
N LEU A 2 -28.64 59.00 -22.52
CA LEU A 2 -27.22 59.37 -22.29
C LEU A 2 -26.75 58.94 -20.88
N LYS A 3 -25.79 58.02 -20.66
CA LYS A 3 -24.89 57.20 -21.52
C LYS A 3 -24.77 55.77 -20.88
N ASN A 4 -24.38 54.65 -21.51
CA ASN A 4 -23.16 54.27 -22.27
C ASN A 4 -21.84 54.53 -21.50
N LEU A 5 -20.81 53.68 -21.47
CA LEU A 5 -20.51 52.32 -22.00
C LEU A 5 -19.64 51.58 -20.92
N VAL A 6 -18.93 50.45 -21.04
CA VAL A 6 -18.27 49.71 -22.15
C VAL A 6 -18.25 48.19 -21.82
N HIS A 7 -18.05 47.32 -22.81
CA HIS A 7 -17.76 45.88 -22.67
C HIS A 7 -16.27 45.61 -23.01
N GLN A 8 -15.60 44.66 -22.35
CA GLN A 8 -14.45 43.96 -22.95
C GLN A 8 -14.47 42.45 -22.66
N SER A 9 -14.26 41.66 -23.70
CA SER A 9 -14.12 40.20 -23.72
C SER A 9 -13.45 39.80 -25.05
N HIS A 10 -13.10 38.51 -25.20
CA HIS A 10 -12.40 37.90 -26.36
C HIS A 10 -10.88 38.19 -26.44
N PRO A 11 -10.10 37.40 -27.23
CA PRO A 11 -10.50 36.20 -28.00
C PRO A 11 -9.73 34.91 -27.64
N ALA A 12 -10.39 33.77 -27.87
CA ALA A 12 -9.68 32.50 -28.11
C ALA A 12 -9.07 32.52 -29.52
N ARG A 13 -7.91 31.86 -29.72
CA ARG A 13 -7.28 31.69 -31.04
C ARG A 13 -7.47 30.27 -31.56
N THR A 14 -8.19 30.12 -32.66
CA THR A 14 -8.18 28.94 -33.52
C THR A 14 -6.98 28.95 -34.47
N LEU A 15 -6.45 27.77 -34.79
CA LEU A 15 -5.64 27.53 -35.99
C LEU A 15 -6.14 26.26 -36.71
N PHE A 16 -5.72 26.09 -37.97
CA PHE A 16 -6.50 25.40 -39.00
C PHE A 16 -6.33 23.86 -39.07
N PRO A 17 -7.36 23.15 -39.55
CA PRO A 17 -7.26 21.74 -39.97
C PRO A 17 -6.65 21.61 -41.38
N TRP A 18 -6.13 20.43 -41.71
CA TRP A 18 -5.78 20.00 -43.07
C TRP A 18 -6.47 18.65 -43.40
N HIS A 19 -6.68 18.36 -44.69
CA HIS A 19 -7.63 17.35 -45.18
C HIS A 19 -6.98 16.14 -45.88
N MET A 20 -7.45 14.93 -45.51
CA MET A 20 -7.80 13.80 -46.43
C MET A 20 -6.67 13.16 -47.29
N PRO A 21 -6.92 12.10 -48.11
CA PRO A 21 -8.06 11.15 -48.19
C PRO A 21 -7.67 9.64 -48.17
N PHE A 22 -8.65 8.78 -48.47
CA PHE A 22 -8.59 7.37 -48.91
C PHE A 22 -8.49 6.25 -47.83
N ALA A 23 -9.14 5.09 -47.97
CA ALA A 23 -10.32 4.70 -48.78
C ALA A 23 -10.91 3.37 -48.24
N PHE A 24 -12.19 3.10 -48.52
CA PHE A 24 -12.81 1.79 -48.23
C PHE A 24 -12.35 0.71 -49.23
N GLY A 25 -12.20 -0.53 -48.75
CA GLY A 25 -11.98 -1.71 -49.57
C GLY A 25 -12.46 -2.97 -48.87
N SER A 26 -13.71 -3.38 -49.12
CA SER A 26 -14.28 -4.60 -48.55
C SER A 26 -14.22 -5.78 -49.51
N SER A 27 -13.67 -6.91 -49.05
CA SER A 27 -13.97 -8.23 -49.61
C SER A 27 -13.80 -9.30 -48.52
N SER A 28 -14.54 -10.39 -48.67
CA SER A 28 -14.56 -11.51 -47.74
C SER A 28 -13.85 -12.73 -48.32
N THR A 29 -13.11 -13.45 -47.48
CA THR A 29 -12.88 -14.90 -47.63
C THR A 29 -12.59 -15.48 -46.25
N ALA A 30 -13.27 -16.58 -45.91
CA ALA A 30 -12.98 -17.36 -44.71
C ALA A 30 -12.03 -18.51 -45.05
N SER A 31 -10.99 -18.72 -44.23
CA SER A 31 -10.05 -19.82 -44.39
C SER A 31 -9.63 -20.38 -43.02
N PHE A 32 -10.01 -21.63 -42.75
CA PHE A 32 -9.52 -22.39 -41.59
C PHE A 32 -8.10 -22.89 -41.84
N PRO A 33 -7.25 -22.94 -40.80
CA PRO A 33 -6.18 -23.91 -40.69
C PRO A 33 -6.37 -24.83 -39.48
N ILE A 34 -6.84 -26.05 -39.77
CA ILE A 34 -6.44 -27.35 -39.22
C ILE A 34 -5.58 -27.30 -37.93
N ARG A 35 -6.11 -27.84 -36.82
CA ARG A 35 -5.30 -28.22 -35.63
C ARG A 35 -4.45 -29.47 -35.94
N PRO A 36 -3.13 -29.46 -35.75
CA PRO A 36 -2.36 -30.69 -35.63
C PRO A 36 -2.55 -31.31 -34.23
N LYS A 37 -2.96 -32.58 -34.15
CA LYS A 37 -2.70 -33.41 -32.97
C LYS A 37 -1.25 -33.89 -33.01
N LEU A 38 -0.54 -33.81 -31.88
CA LEU A 38 0.77 -34.42 -31.69
C LEU A 38 0.78 -35.18 -30.36
N ASP A 39 0.70 -36.51 -30.44
CA ASP A 39 0.82 -37.39 -29.27
C ASP A 39 2.28 -37.47 -28.80
N PHE A 40 2.60 -36.84 -27.67
CA PHE A 40 3.91 -36.98 -27.04
C PHE A 40 4.04 -38.31 -26.31
N ARG A 41 4.48 -39.34 -27.03
CA ARG A 41 5.05 -40.55 -26.41
C ARG A 41 6.38 -40.18 -25.74
N GLN A 42 6.40 -40.16 -24.41
CA GLN A 42 7.65 -40.05 -23.66
C GLN A 42 8.61 -41.21 -24.00
N LYS A 43 9.82 -40.87 -24.42
CA LYS A 43 11.00 -41.73 -24.29
C LYS A 43 11.96 -41.05 -23.32
N GLN A 44 12.23 -41.68 -22.19
CA GLN A 44 13.31 -41.25 -21.30
C GLN A 44 14.66 -41.52 -21.98
N ASN A 45 15.37 -40.46 -22.36
CA ASN A 45 16.80 -40.52 -22.63
C ASN A 45 17.51 -39.79 -21.49
N ASN A 46 18.31 -40.52 -20.70
CA ASN A 46 19.07 -39.94 -19.60
C ASN A 46 20.25 -39.11 -20.13
N ILE A 47 19.99 -37.83 -20.41
CA ILE A 47 21.03 -36.86 -20.79
C ILE A 47 21.56 -36.21 -19.52
N CYS A 48 22.77 -36.58 -19.12
CA CYS A 48 23.51 -35.91 -18.05
C CYS A 48 23.96 -34.52 -18.53
N VAL A 49 23.12 -33.51 -18.34
CA VAL A 49 23.45 -32.11 -18.67
C VAL A 49 24.46 -31.59 -17.65
N ARG A 50 25.74 -31.61 -18.02
CA ARG A 50 26.82 -31.01 -17.24
C ARG A 50 26.68 -29.49 -17.33
N TYR A 51 26.16 -28.84 -16.28
CA TYR A 51 25.99 -27.38 -16.23
C TYR A 51 27.34 -26.69 -16.40
N VAL A 52 27.54 -26.06 -17.56
CA VAL A 52 28.67 -25.15 -17.76
C VAL A 52 28.35 -23.90 -16.96
N ARG A 53 29.21 -23.59 -15.97
CA ARG A 53 29.14 -22.37 -15.17
C ARG A 53 28.95 -21.19 -16.13
N ARG A 54 27.85 -20.43 -15.98
CA ARG A 54 27.70 -19.17 -16.71
C ARG A 54 28.81 -18.25 -16.22
N ASN A 55 29.87 -18.13 -17.02
CA ASN A 55 30.85 -17.09 -16.80
C ASN A 55 30.15 -15.75 -17.06
N ILE A 56 29.66 -15.11 -15.99
CA ILE A 56 29.63 -13.66 -15.91
C ILE A 56 31.10 -13.26 -16.00
N THR A 57 31.60 -13.10 -17.22
CA THR A 57 33.02 -12.91 -17.46
C THR A 57 33.45 -11.64 -16.75
N ALA A 58 34.31 -11.77 -15.72
CA ALA A 58 35.13 -10.68 -15.27
C ALA A 58 35.88 -10.19 -16.52
N LEU A 59 35.54 -8.98 -16.98
CA LEU A 59 35.95 -8.49 -18.28
C LEU A 59 37.44 -8.18 -18.24
N ALA A 60 38.23 -9.20 -18.59
CA ALA A 60 39.68 -9.16 -18.53
C ALA A 60 40.19 -7.96 -19.32
N SER A 61 40.90 -7.06 -18.63
CA SER A 61 41.65 -5.98 -19.24
C SER A 61 42.69 -6.60 -20.17
N THR A 62 42.55 -6.38 -21.48
CA THR A 62 43.45 -6.96 -22.47
C THR A 62 44.82 -6.30 -22.43
N SER A 63 45.70 -6.83 -21.57
CA SER A 63 47.16 -6.74 -21.65
C SER A 63 47.74 -5.37 -22.02
N ALA A 64 47.31 -4.31 -21.32
CA ALA A 64 47.99 -3.02 -21.34
C ALA A 64 49.00 -2.98 -20.18
N ASN A 65 50.30 -2.95 -20.47
CA ASN A 65 51.36 -2.91 -19.45
C ASN A 65 51.56 -1.53 -18.78
N SER A 66 50.58 -0.63 -18.93
CA SER A 66 50.56 0.73 -18.37
C SER A 66 49.38 0.89 -17.41
N PRO A 67 49.53 1.59 -16.27
CA PRO A 67 48.39 1.93 -15.43
C PRO A 67 47.38 2.78 -16.20
N SER A 68 46.09 2.53 -16.00
CA SER A 68 45.01 3.29 -16.61
C SER A 68 44.67 4.50 -15.74
N ASN A 69 44.63 5.68 -16.35
CA ASN A 69 44.02 6.86 -15.73
C ASN A 69 42.51 6.78 -15.98
N ILE A 70 41.71 6.57 -14.94
CA ILE A 70 40.24 6.53 -15.03
C ILE A 70 39.64 7.61 -14.15
N LYS A 71 38.52 8.18 -14.57
CA LYS A 71 37.86 9.29 -13.88
C LYS A 71 36.61 8.79 -13.16
N ALA A 72 36.42 9.15 -11.90
CA ALA A 72 35.17 8.92 -11.20
C ALA A 72 34.42 10.24 -10.97
N VAL A 73 33.10 10.21 -11.16
CA VAL A 73 32.18 11.31 -10.89
C VAL A 73 31.12 10.85 -9.89
N VAL A 74 31.13 11.42 -8.69
CA VAL A 74 30.08 11.21 -7.67
C VAL A 74 28.99 12.25 -7.90
N THR A 75 27.73 11.82 -7.94
CA THR A 75 26.56 12.70 -8.02
C THR A 75 25.76 12.64 -6.72
N ALA A 76 25.53 13.78 -6.07
CA ALA A 76 24.85 13.90 -4.79
C ALA A 76 23.76 14.98 -4.79
N LYS A 77 22.81 14.91 -3.83
CA LYS A 77 21.90 16.03 -3.55
C LYS A 77 22.64 17.12 -2.76
N PRO A 78 22.35 18.41 -2.97
CA PRO A 78 22.90 19.50 -2.17
C PRO A 78 22.59 19.34 -0.67
N ILE A 79 23.63 19.56 0.15
CA ILE A 79 23.57 19.69 1.59
C ILE A 79 22.85 21.01 1.94
N ALA A 80 21.82 20.92 2.79
CA ALA A 80 21.01 22.09 3.17
C ALA A 80 21.86 23.16 3.90
N GLY A 81 21.86 24.37 3.33
CA GLY A 81 22.57 25.53 3.88
C GLY A 81 24.09 25.55 3.64
N PHE A 82 24.62 24.73 2.74
CA PHE A 82 26.00 24.88 2.23
C PHE A 82 26.03 25.84 1.03
N SER A 83 26.98 26.77 1.05
CA SER A 83 27.42 27.55 -0.11
C SER A 83 28.45 26.77 -0.94
N THR A 84 28.75 27.24 -2.16
CA THR A 84 29.84 26.72 -3.00
C THR A 84 31.21 26.72 -2.29
N HIS A 85 31.43 27.66 -1.38
CA HIS A 85 32.63 27.71 -0.55
C HIS A 85 32.67 26.59 0.49
N ASP A 86 31.54 26.24 1.11
CA ASP A 86 31.49 25.19 2.14
C ASP A 86 31.68 23.78 1.54
N TYR A 87 31.23 23.57 0.29
CA TYR A 87 31.60 22.39 -0.50
C TYR A 87 33.09 22.35 -0.86
N SER A 88 33.79 23.49 -0.94
CA SER A 88 35.24 23.53 -1.18
C SER A 88 36.10 23.32 0.07
N GLN A 89 35.50 23.31 1.27
CA GLN A 89 36.19 23.06 2.55
C GLN A 89 36.15 21.61 3.03
N GLY A 90 35.46 20.72 2.32
CA GLY A 90 35.43 19.28 2.61
C GLY A 90 35.48 18.46 1.32
N ALA A 91 35.55 17.15 1.46
CA ALA A 91 35.68 16.24 0.34
C ALA A 91 34.93 14.92 0.60
N LEU A 92 34.83 14.11 -0.45
CA LEU A 92 34.56 12.68 -0.32
C LEU A 92 35.87 11.92 -0.50
N LEU A 93 36.13 10.96 0.38
CA LEU A 93 37.14 9.94 0.11
C LEU A 93 36.48 8.79 -0.65
N LEU A 94 37.12 8.34 -1.72
CA LEU A 94 36.72 7.19 -2.49
C LEU A 94 37.82 6.13 -2.48
N GLU A 95 37.46 4.88 -2.23
CA GLU A 95 38.38 3.74 -2.36
C GLU A 95 37.76 2.71 -3.31
N LEU A 96 38.43 2.46 -4.44
CA LEU A 96 38.01 1.45 -5.40
C LEU A 96 38.40 0.07 -4.90
N VAL A 97 37.46 -0.88 -4.92
CA VAL A 97 37.69 -2.28 -4.52
C VAL A 97 37.56 -3.19 -5.73
N SER A 98 38.52 -4.10 -5.87
CA SER A 98 38.55 -5.08 -6.95
C SER A 98 37.57 -6.23 -6.68
N ALA A 99 36.98 -6.76 -7.75
CA ALA A 99 36.24 -8.03 -7.70
C ALA A 99 37.17 -9.25 -7.55
N GLU A 100 38.48 -9.07 -7.75
CA GLU A 100 39.49 -10.12 -7.77
C GLU A 100 40.37 -10.10 -6.51
N ILE A 101 40.85 -11.27 -6.10
CA ILE A 101 41.85 -11.45 -5.04
C ILE A 101 43.28 -11.24 -5.56
N ASP A 102 44.25 -11.07 -4.67
CA ASP A 102 45.67 -10.97 -5.01
C ASP A 102 46.19 -12.29 -5.61
N PRO A 103 46.72 -12.32 -6.85
CA PRO A 103 47.23 -13.52 -7.50
C PRO A 103 48.34 -14.25 -6.72
N SER A 104 49.11 -13.53 -5.90
CA SER A 104 50.14 -14.15 -5.03
C SER A 104 49.55 -15.04 -3.94
N THR A 105 48.23 -14.97 -3.71
CA THR A 105 47.48 -15.72 -2.68
C THR A 105 46.53 -16.78 -3.25
N GLU A 106 46.49 -16.99 -4.57
CA GLU A 106 45.60 -18.01 -5.19
C GLU A 106 45.95 -19.45 -4.82
N VAL A 107 47.22 -19.71 -4.46
CA VAL A 107 47.80 -21.06 -4.35
C VAL A 107 47.38 -21.83 -3.09
N ASP A 108 47.08 -21.14 -1.99
CA ASP A 108 46.52 -21.74 -0.77
C ASP A 108 45.18 -21.05 -0.42
N PRO A 109 44.05 -21.78 -0.46
CA PRO A 109 42.73 -21.27 -0.08
C PRO A 109 42.67 -20.54 1.26
N ASN A 110 43.55 -20.90 2.22
CA ASN A 110 43.59 -20.31 3.56
C ASN A 110 44.35 -18.98 3.63
N THR A 111 45.02 -18.55 2.56
CA THR A 111 45.84 -17.33 2.52
C THR A 111 45.32 -16.24 1.59
N ARG A 112 44.21 -16.51 0.89
CA ARG A 112 43.58 -15.59 -0.07
C ARG A 112 43.33 -14.22 0.54
N LYS A 113 43.81 -13.17 -0.12
CA LYS A 113 43.59 -11.77 0.28
C LYS A 113 42.90 -10.97 -0.83
N GLU A 114 42.01 -10.07 -0.42
CA GLU A 114 41.49 -9.02 -1.29
C GLU A 114 42.64 -8.08 -1.69
N LYS A 115 42.59 -7.49 -2.90
CA LYS A 115 43.62 -6.55 -3.36
C LYS A 115 43.48 -5.22 -2.61
N GLU A 116 44.61 -4.63 -2.21
CA GLU A 116 44.67 -3.31 -1.55
C GLU A 116 43.83 -2.25 -2.31
N PRO A 117 42.81 -1.62 -1.66
CA PRO A 117 41.95 -0.64 -2.32
C PRO A 117 42.69 0.60 -2.81
N ILE A 118 42.30 1.09 -3.99
CA ILE A 118 42.91 2.30 -4.55
C ILE A 118 42.18 3.52 -4.00
N ARG A 119 42.85 4.25 -3.10
CA ARG A 119 42.31 5.41 -2.38
C ARG A 119 42.61 6.74 -3.08
N VAL A 120 41.58 7.57 -3.30
CA VAL A 120 41.69 8.96 -3.77
C VAL A 120 40.68 9.84 -3.05
N THR A 121 41.10 11.03 -2.59
CA THR A 121 40.18 12.09 -2.12
C THR A 121 39.71 12.91 -3.32
N THR A 122 38.43 13.27 -3.38
CA THR A 122 37.90 14.13 -4.46
C THR A 122 38.62 15.47 -4.50
N GLY A 123 38.97 15.94 -5.69
CA GLY A 123 39.62 17.24 -5.86
C GLY A 123 38.68 18.40 -5.51
N HIS A 124 39.21 19.62 -5.47
CA HIS A 124 38.38 20.83 -5.40
C HIS A 124 37.55 21.08 -6.69
N GLN A 125 37.60 20.15 -7.66
CA GLN A 125 36.75 20.13 -8.85
C GLN A 125 35.37 19.59 -8.47
N MET A 126 34.54 20.54 -8.03
CA MET A 126 33.11 20.35 -7.76
C MET A 126 32.30 21.27 -8.67
N SER A 127 31.23 20.75 -9.27
CA SER A 127 30.23 21.53 -10.00
C SER A 127 28.85 21.39 -9.36
N ILE A 128 28.00 22.40 -9.55
CA ILE A 128 26.59 22.35 -9.18
C ILE A 128 25.76 22.53 -10.45
N GLU A 129 25.01 21.50 -10.82
CA GLU A 129 24.25 21.42 -12.07
C GLU A 129 22.88 20.82 -11.77
N ASN A 130 21.80 21.40 -12.30
CA ASN A 130 20.42 20.89 -12.15
C ASN A 130 20.00 20.55 -10.71
N ASN A 131 20.50 21.31 -9.72
CA ASN A 131 20.31 21.06 -8.28
C ASN A 131 20.88 19.71 -7.80
N GLU A 132 21.97 19.26 -8.42
CA GLU A 132 22.87 18.19 -7.97
C GLU A 132 24.28 18.76 -7.75
N VAL A 133 25.04 18.16 -6.83
CA VAL A 133 26.47 18.43 -6.64
C VAL A 133 27.26 17.29 -7.26
N LYS A 134 28.25 17.60 -8.09
CA LYS A 134 29.15 16.63 -8.70
C LYS A 134 30.56 16.81 -8.17
N TYR A 135 31.19 15.70 -7.79
CA TYR A 135 32.60 15.67 -7.37
C TYR A 135 33.40 14.82 -8.36
N GLU A 136 34.54 15.33 -8.80
CA GLU A 136 35.41 14.64 -9.77
C GLU A 136 36.76 14.23 -9.16
N CYS A 137 37.30 13.09 -9.61
CA CYS A 137 38.65 12.65 -9.29
C CYS A 137 39.22 11.66 -10.31
N ASP A 138 40.55 11.65 -10.43
CA ASP A 138 41.30 10.75 -11.32
C ASP A 138 42.02 9.67 -10.51
N PHE A 139 41.76 8.41 -10.83
CA PHE A 139 42.43 7.24 -10.29
C PHE A 139 43.52 6.74 -11.24
N LYS A 140 44.68 6.37 -10.69
CA LYS A 140 45.73 5.64 -11.41
C LYS A 140 45.63 4.17 -11.07
N VAL A 141 44.93 3.40 -11.90
CA VAL A 141 44.66 1.98 -11.66
C VAL A 141 45.75 1.11 -12.27
N PRO A 142 46.50 0.32 -11.48
CA PRO A 142 47.48 -0.63 -12.00
C PRO A 142 46.83 -1.66 -12.92
N SER A 143 47.54 -2.09 -13.97
CA SER A 143 47.03 -3.06 -14.95
C SER A 143 46.60 -4.41 -14.33
N GLY A 144 47.24 -4.82 -13.23
CA GLY A 144 46.89 -6.01 -12.46
C GLY A 144 45.77 -5.83 -11.42
N PHE A 145 45.17 -4.64 -11.28
CA PHE A 145 44.10 -4.42 -10.30
C PHE A 145 42.82 -5.19 -10.63
N GLY A 146 42.52 -5.39 -11.92
CA GLY A 146 41.35 -6.14 -12.36
C GLY A 146 40.06 -5.33 -12.39
N ALA A 147 38.93 -6.01 -12.49
CA ALA A 147 37.61 -5.38 -12.57
C ALA A 147 37.20 -4.75 -11.22
N ILE A 148 36.75 -3.49 -11.23
CA ILE A 148 36.16 -2.83 -10.04
C ILE A 148 34.80 -3.46 -9.73
N GLY A 149 34.58 -3.81 -8.47
CA GLY A 149 33.35 -4.45 -7.99
C GLY A 149 32.54 -3.59 -7.01
N ALA A 150 33.21 -2.75 -6.22
CA ALA A 150 32.60 -1.82 -5.26
C ALA A 150 33.44 -0.54 -5.09
N VAL A 151 32.83 0.47 -4.45
CA VAL A 151 33.48 1.70 -4.00
C VAL A 151 33.14 1.93 -2.53
N LEU A 152 34.15 2.19 -1.70
CA LEU A 152 33.95 2.68 -0.33
C LEU A 152 33.96 4.21 -0.34
N VAL A 153 33.05 4.83 0.42
CA VAL A 153 32.88 6.28 0.51
C VAL A 153 32.99 6.74 1.97
N GLU A 154 33.89 7.68 2.22
CA GLU A 154 33.98 8.45 3.48
C GLU A 154 33.54 9.89 3.20
N ASN A 155 32.68 10.47 4.04
CA ASN A 155 32.26 11.87 3.90
C ASN A 155 33.04 12.74 4.90
N GLU A 156 33.95 13.57 4.40
CA GLU A 156 34.78 14.48 5.21
C GLU A 156 34.11 15.85 5.42
N HIS A 157 32.90 16.09 4.91
CA HIS A 157 32.09 17.26 5.26
C HIS A 157 31.42 17.10 6.64
N CYS A 158 31.14 18.22 7.31
CA CYS A 158 30.51 18.26 8.64
C CYS A 158 29.00 17.97 8.67
N LYS A 159 28.39 17.60 7.53
CA LYS A 159 26.96 17.27 7.39
C LYS A 159 26.78 16.03 6.50
N GLU A 160 25.71 15.27 6.75
CA GLU A 160 25.36 14.12 5.92
C GLU A 160 25.06 14.54 4.47
N MET A 161 25.29 13.62 3.54
CA MET A 161 25.11 13.85 2.11
C MET A 161 24.39 12.67 1.46
N TYR A 162 23.32 12.93 0.72
CA TYR A 162 22.64 11.88 -0.05
C TYR A 162 23.37 11.67 -1.39
N VAL A 163 24.11 10.58 -1.50
CA VAL A 163 24.81 10.19 -2.73
C VAL A 163 23.83 9.42 -3.61
N LYS A 164 23.57 9.91 -4.83
CA LYS A 164 22.69 9.24 -5.80
C LYS A 164 23.41 8.11 -6.52
N LYS A 165 24.59 8.40 -7.09
CA LYS A 165 25.36 7.46 -7.91
C LYS A 165 26.84 7.84 -8.01
N ILE A 166 27.66 6.87 -8.38
CA ILE A 166 29.04 7.06 -8.84
C ILE A 166 29.15 6.48 -10.26
N VAL A 167 29.77 7.21 -11.17
CA VAL A 167 30.09 6.73 -12.53
C VAL A 167 31.61 6.79 -12.69
N ILE A 168 32.22 5.68 -13.11
CA ILE A 168 33.66 5.58 -13.35
C ILE A 168 33.88 5.34 -14.85
N SER A 169 34.68 6.17 -15.50
CA SER A 169 34.86 6.22 -16.95
C SER A 169 36.33 6.32 -17.37
N GLY A 170 36.61 6.12 -18.66
CA GLY A 170 37.97 6.18 -19.22
C GLY A 170 38.69 4.83 -19.32
N PHE A 171 37.96 3.71 -19.20
CA PHE A 171 38.51 2.38 -19.46
C PHE A 171 38.86 2.19 -20.95
N PRO A 172 39.91 1.39 -21.29
CA PRO A 172 40.36 1.23 -22.69
C PRO A 172 39.34 0.63 -23.66
N ASP A 173 38.27 0.02 -23.16
CA ASP A 173 37.15 -0.54 -23.94
C ASP A 173 35.98 0.44 -24.13
N GLY A 174 36.10 1.67 -23.62
CA GLY A 174 35.11 2.73 -23.77
C GLY A 174 33.81 2.52 -22.99
N ARG A 175 33.79 1.64 -21.97
CA ARG A 175 32.62 1.41 -21.12
C ARG A 175 32.78 2.04 -19.75
N ASP A 176 31.69 2.59 -19.24
CA ASP A 176 31.62 3.12 -17.88
C ASP A 176 31.18 2.03 -16.89
N VAL A 177 31.66 2.15 -15.65
CA VAL A 177 31.23 1.33 -14.50
C VAL A 177 30.31 2.18 -13.63
N ASN A 178 29.03 1.80 -13.58
CA ASN A 178 28.02 2.48 -12.77
C ASN A 178 27.86 1.84 -11.39
N VAL A 179 27.57 2.70 -10.42
CA VAL A 179 27.25 2.37 -9.03
C VAL A 179 26.02 3.21 -8.64
N THR A 180 24.85 2.60 -8.55
CA THR A 180 23.67 3.25 -7.96
C THR A 180 23.78 3.22 -6.43
N CYS A 181 23.73 4.39 -5.79
CA CYS A 181 23.97 4.53 -4.35
C CYS A 181 22.68 4.85 -3.57
N ASN A 182 21.90 5.83 -4.04
CA ASN A 182 20.63 6.32 -3.49
C ASN A 182 20.53 6.34 -1.94
N SER A 183 21.56 6.81 -1.25
CA SER A 183 21.71 6.62 0.21
C SER A 183 22.45 7.77 0.91
N TRP A 184 22.18 7.95 2.20
CA TRP A 184 22.80 8.97 3.05
C TRP A 184 24.16 8.54 3.61
N VAL A 185 25.22 9.24 3.22
CA VAL A 185 26.57 9.07 3.75
C VAL A 185 26.79 10.05 4.90
N GLN A 186 26.94 9.50 6.11
CA GLN A 186 27.12 10.25 7.35
C GLN A 186 28.52 10.90 7.43
N PRO A 187 28.68 12.03 8.14
CA PRO A 187 30.00 12.60 8.43
C PRO A 187 30.90 11.60 9.14
N LYS A 188 32.18 11.60 8.78
CA LYS A 188 33.26 10.87 9.46
C LYS A 188 33.35 11.15 10.97
N SER A 189 32.92 12.34 11.41
CA SER A 189 32.80 12.71 12.83
C SER A 189 31.70 11.98 13.59
N ASN A 190 30.70 11.45 12.88
CA ASN A 190 29.50 10.84 13.44
C ASN A 190 29.57 9.31 13.32
N HIS A 191 30.11 8.81 12.21
CA HIS A 191 30.33 7.40 11.91
C HIS A 191 31.69 7.25 11.24
N SER A 192 32.60 6.46 11.83
CA SER A 192 33.98 6.26 11.34
C SER A 192 34.11 5.17 10.28
N GLU A 193 33.02 4.47 9.96
CA GLU A 193 33.00 3.40 8.96
C GLU A 193 32.64 3.95 7.58
N LYS A 194 33.33 3.47 6.55
CA LYS A 194 33.12 3.90 5.15
C LYS A 194 31.90 3.19 4.58
N ARG A 195 31.04 3.92 3.89
CA ARG A 195 29.85 3.35 3.23
C ARG A 195 30.26 2.60 1.97
N VAL A 196 29.95 1.30 1.90
CA VAL A 196 30.17 0.49 0.68
C VAL A 196 29.02 0.66 -0.30
N PHE A 197 29.35 0.81 -1.58
CA PHE A 197 28.42 0.76 -2.70
C PHE A 197 28.93 -0.19 -3.78
N PHE A 198 28.12 -1.19 -4.12
CA PHE A 198 28.48 -2.20 -5.13
C PHE A 198 28.07 -1.73 -6.53
N THR A 199 28.81 -2.19 -7.54
CA THR A 199 28.48 -1.92 -8.95
C THR A 199 27.10 -2.46 -9.36
N ASN A 200 26.54 -1.93 -10.44
CA ASN A 200 25.24 -2.30 -10.96
C ASN A 200 25.09 -3.75 -11.47
N LYS A 201 26.10 -4.63 -11.27
CA LYS A 201 26.01 -6.07 -11.53
C LYS A 201 25.36 -6.83 -10.38
N SER A 202 24.46 -7.77 -10.71
CA SER A 202 23.82 -8.66 -9.74
C SER A 202 24.56 -9.98 -9.63
N TYR A 203 24.62 -10.57 -8.43
CA TYR A 203 25.22 -11.89 -8.18
C TYR A 203 24.41 -12.67 -7.14
N LEU A 204 24.14 -13.95 -7.41
CA LEU A 204 23.77 -14.90 -6.36
C LEU A 204 24.93 -15.04 -5.34
N PRO A 205 24.72 -15.47 -4.09
CA PRO A 205 25.80 -15.59 -3.11
C PRO A 205 26.97 -16.46 -3.61
N VAL A 206 26.66 -17.57 -4.28
CA VAL A 206 27.62 -18.51 -4.90
C VAL A 206 28.34 -17.96 -6.16
N GLU A 207 27.84 -16.86 -6.72
CA GLU A 207 28.43 -16.15 -7.87
C GLU A 207 29.21 -14.91 -7.45
N THR A 208 29.18 -14.52 -6.17
CA THR A 208 29.92 -13.36 -5.65
C THR A 208 31.42 -13.50 -5.95
N PRO A 209 32.03 -12.52 -6.65
CA PRO A 209 33.47 -12.50 -6.87
C PRO A 209 34.24 -12.55 -5.55
N GLU A 210 35.33 -13.31 -5.50
CA GLU A 210 36.07 -13.59 -4.26
C GLU A 210 36.49 -12.30 -3.53
N GLY A 211 36.89 -11.25 -4.26
CA GLY A 211 37.30 -9.95 -3.69
C GLY A 211 36.16 -9.05 -3.17
N LEU A 212 34.90 -9.52 -3.23
CA LEU A 212 33.73 -8.80 -2.69
C LEU A 212 33.02 -9.57 -1.57
N LYS A 213 33.48 -10.78 -1.22
CA LYS A 213 32.77 -11.64 -0.25
C LYS A 213 32.78 -11.04 1.16
N SER A 214 33.93 -10.52 1.61
CA SER A 214 34.04 -9.89 2.92
C SER A 214 33.10 -8.69 3.03
N LEU A 215 33.09 -7.82 2.00
CA LEU A 215 32.20 -6.66 1.93
C LEU A 215 30.71 -7.03 1.85
N ARG A 216 30.37 -8.10 1.13
CA ARG A 216 28.98 -8.59 1.02
C ARG A 216 28.44 -9.05 2.38
N GLU A 217 29.26 -9.78 3.12
CA GLU A 217 28.93 -10.25 4.48
C GLU A 217 28.93 -9.09 5.49
N SER A 218 29.94 -8.20 5.46
CA SER A 218 30.05 -7.09 6.42
C SER A 218 28.93 -6.07 6.30
N GLU A 219 28.45 -5.75 5.09
CA GLU A 219 27.31 -4.85 4.92
C GLU A 219 25.99 -5.52 5.35
N LEU A 220 25.80 -6.81 5.10
CA LEU A 220 24.64 -7.52 5.64
C LEU A 220 24.66 -7.58 7.17
N LEU A 221 25.84 -7.66 7.79
CA LEU A 221 26.00 -7.56 9.24
C LEU A 221 25.81 -6.13 9.77
N SER A 222 26.19 -5.08 9.01
CA SER A 222 26.00 -3.67 9.40
C SER A 222 24.52 -3.26 9.42
N LEU A 223 23.70 -3.88 8.57
CA LEU A 223 22.25 -3.68 8.47
C LEU A 223 21.45 -4.47 9.51
N GLN A 224 22.06 -5.50 10.13
CA GLN A 224 21.46 -6.28 11.21
C GLN A 224 21.71 -5.64 12.58
N ALA A 225 20.82 -5.90 13.54
CA ALA A 225 20.94 -5.38 14.90
C ALA A 225 21.81 -6.27 15.81
N ASN A 226 22.24 -5.69 16.93
CA ASN A 226 22.80 -6.38 18.09
C ASN A 226 21.82 -6.34 19.29
N ASP A 227 20.52 -6.48 18.99
CA ASP A 227 19.33 -6.54 19.89
C ASP A 227 19.11 -5.40 20.89
N ARG A 228 20.07 -4.47 21.03
CA ARG A 228 20.19 -3.57 22.19
C ARG A 228 20.19 -2.09 21.81
N GLY A 229 19.76 -1.26 22.77
CA GLY A 229 19.75 0.19 22.68
C GLY A 229 18.66 0.78 21.79
N GLU A 230 18.50 2.09 21.92
CA GLU A 230 17.66 2.95 21.08
C GLU A 230 18.30 3.12 19.68
N ARG A 231 17.46 3.35 18.67
CA ARG A 231 17.89 3.64 17.29
C ARG A 231 18.00 5.15 17.05
N LYS A 232 19.14 5.59 16.52
CA LYS A 232 19.40 7.00 16.18
C LYS A 232 18.97 7.27 14.74
N LYS A 233 18.58 8.51 14.45
CA LYS A 233 18.19 8.93 13.08
C LYS A 233 19.25 8.68 11.99
N THR A 234 20.52 8.47 12.36
CA THR A 234 21.62 8.20 11.42
C THR A 234 21.95 6.71 11.28
N ASP A 235 21.29 5.82 12.03
CA ASP A 235 21.48 4.38 11.95
C ASP A 235 20.80 3.81 10.70
N ARG A 236 21.36 2.71 10.15
CA ARG A 236 20.80 1.94 9.03
C ARG A 236 20.38 0.53 9.48
N ILE A 237 20.02 0.39 10.75
CA ILE A 237 19.79 -0.91 11.40
C ILE A 237 18.32 -1.30 11.22
N TYR A 238 18.10 -2.41 10.50
CA TYR A 238 16.78 -3.00 10.25
C TYR A 238 16.54 -4.13 11.26
N ASP A 239 15.44 -4.05 12.01
CA ASP A 239 15.13 -5.01 13.08
C ASP A 239 13.65 -5.00 13.46
N TYR A 240 13.19 -6.04 14.14
CA TYR A 240 11.77 -6.28 14.42
C TYR A 240 11.38 -5.95 15.87
N ASP A 241 10.18 -5.43 16.07
CA ASP A 241 9.53 -5.35 17.37
C ASP A 241 8.00 -5.46 17.22
N VAL A 242 7.30 -5.65 18.33
CA VAL A 242 5.83 -5.73 18.42
C VAL A 242 5.20 -4.33 18.42
N TYR A 243 3.92 -4.20 18.08
CA TYR A 243 3.19 -2.94 18.17
C TYR A 243 2.81 -2.66 19.64
N ASN A 244 3.79 -2.19 20.39
CA ASN A 244 3.68 -1.69 21.78
C ASN A 244 3.99 -0.19 21.88
N ASP A 245 4.17 0.50 20.75
CA ASP A 245 4.45 1.95 20.65
C ASP A 245 3.18 2.79 20.36
N LEU A 246 2.00 2.18 20.47
CA LEU A 246 0.70 2.79 20.18
C LEU A 246 0.03 3.46 21.39
N GLY A 247 0.24 2.94 22.61
CA GLY A 247 -0.29 3.50 23.85
C GLY A 247 0.56 4.65 24.41
N ASP A 248 0.01 5.39 25.38
CA ASP A 248 0.75 6.47 26.09
C ASP A 248 0.48 6.48 27.62
N PRO A 249 0.62 5.32 28.30
CA PRO A 249 0.09 5.11 29.66
C PRO A 249 0.70 6.05 30.71
N ASP A 250 1.95 6.48 30.53
CA ASP A 250 2.65 7.43 31.41
C ASP A 250 2.01 8.82 31.41
N ASN A 251 1.44 9.26 30.27
CA ASN A 251 0.73 10.53 30.16
C ASN A 251 -0.75 10.40 30.53
N ASN A 252 -1.40 9.27 30.22
CA ASN A 252 -2.75 8.95 30.67
C ASN A 252 -2.99 7.42 30.66
N ALA A 253 -3.34 6.85 31.81
CA ALA A 253 -3.68 5.42 31.94
C ALA A 253 -4.83 4.96 31.01
N GLU A 254 -5.79 5.83 30.66
CA GLU A 254 -6.86 5.48 29.70
C GLU A 254 -6.35 5.34 28.25
N SER A 255 -5.10 5.79 27.98
CA SER A 255 -4.41 5.64 26.71
C SER A 255 -3.48 4.42 26.65
N ALA A 256 -3.45 3.58 27.70
CA ALA A 256 -2.88 2.24 27.62
C ALA A 256 -3.57 1.42 26.51
N ARG A 257 -2.81 0.63 25.75
CA ARG A 257 -3.32 -0.22 24.66
C ARG A 257 -2.65 -1.59 24.73
N PRO A 258 -3.34 -2.68 24.34
CA PRO A 258 -2.73 -4.00 24.27
C PRO A 258 -1.56 -4.02 23.29
N VAL A 259 -0.51 -4.77 23.64
CA VAL A 259 0.60 -5.07 22.74
C VAL A 259 0.12 -6.01 21.63
N LEU A 260 0.35 -5.65 20.38
CA LEU A 260 -0.02 -6.49 19.22
C LEU A 260 1.24 -7.12 18.61
N GLY A 261 1.24 -8.45 18.54
CA GLY A 261 2.38 -9.31 18.22
C GLY A 261 2.67 -10.26 19.39
N GLY A 262 2.36 -11.54 19.21
CA GLY A 262 2.39 -12.58 20.24
C GLY A 262 1.16 -13.49 20.16
N ASN A 263 0.97 -14.34 21.17
CA ASN A 263 -0.10 -15.36 21.15
C ASN A 263 -1.51 -14.81 21.47
N GLU A 264 -1.61 -13.77 22.29
CA GLU A 264 -2.90 -13.20 22.73
C GLU A 264 -3.50 -12.23 21.68
N HIS A 265 -2.61 -11.48 21.02
CA HIS A 265 -2.96 -10.60 19.91
C HIS A 265 -1.97 -10.82 18.75
N PRO A 266 -2.14 -11.88 17.92
CA PRO A 266 -1.28 -12.14 16.77
C PRO A 266 -1.20 -10.94 15.82
N TYR A 267 0.00 -10.57 15.37
CA TYR A 267 0.18 -9.43 14.46
C TYR A 267 1.52 -9.49 13.68
N PRO A 268 1.61 -8.89 12.47
CA PRO A 268 2.90 -8.64 11.83
C PRO A 268 3.82 -7.79 12.72
N ARG A 269 5.14 -7.96 12.59
CA ARG A 269 6.13 -7.13 13.29
C ARG A 269 6.41 -5.82 12.54
N ARG A 270 6.75 -4.78 13.30
CA ARG A 270 7.13 -3.46 12.80
C ARG A 270 8.63 -3.20 12.99
N CYS A 271 9.12 -2.09 12.45
CA CYS A 271 10.48 -1.62 12.67
C CYS A 271 10.73 -1.35 14.17
N ARG A 272 11.71 -2.04 14.75
CA ARG A 272 12.20 -1.79 16.11
C ARG A 272 12.73 -0.37 16.22
N THR A 273 12.26 0.36 17.22
CA THR A 273 12.74 1.71 17.56
C THR A 273 13.59 1.71 18.83
N GLY A 274 13.25 0.85 19.80
CA GLY A 274 14.11 0.55 20.96
C GLY A 274 14.25 1.67 21.98
N ARG A 275 13.31 2.61 22.02
CA ARG A 275 13.19 3.64 23.06
C ARG A 275 12.93 2.96 24.42
N PRO A 276 13.07 3.68 25.55
CA PRO A 276 12.74 3.14 26.87
C PRO A 276 11.33 2.57 26.95
N ARG A 277 11.11 1.63 27.87
CA ARG A 277 9.76 1.18 28.26
C ARG A 277 9.09 2.22 29.15
N CYS A 278 7.77 2.24 29.16
CA CYS A 278 7.00 3.17 30.00
C CYS A 278 7.23 2.91 31.50
N GLU A 279 7.14 3.94 32.32
CA GLU A 279 7.30 3.82 33.79
C GLU A 279 6.09 3.14 34.44
N THR A 280 4.91 3.28 33.83
CA THR A 280 3.63 2.73 34.30
C THR A 280 3.28 1.36 33.71
N ASP A 281 3.96 0.93 32.64
CA ASP A 281 3.74 -0.33 31.92
C ASP A 281 5.03 -0.73 31.18
N ASP A 282 5.72 -1.79 31.65
CA ASP A 282 6.98 -2.25 31.05
C ASP A 282 6.80 -2.98 29.71
N SER A 283 5.56 -3.34 29.36
CA SER A 283 5.22 -3.91 28.06
C SER A 283 5.17 -2.85 26.96
N SER A 284 4.77 -1.61 27.26
CA SER A 284 4.71 -0.47 26.32
C SER A 284 6.08 0.18 26.05
N GLU A 285 6.31 0.64 24.81
CA GLU A 285 7.45 1.48 24.44
C GLU A 285 7.06 2.97 24.52
N THR A 286 7.86 3.77 25.21
CA THR A 286 7.62 5.22 25.40
C THR A 286 7.34 5.96 24.10
N ARG A 287 6.47 6.96 24.17
CA ARG A 287 6.08 7.81 23.04
C ARG A 287 7.12 8.91 22.79
N SER A 288 7.35 9.23 21.52
CA SER A 288 8.36 10.23 21.10
C SER A 288 7.85 11.13 19.98
N ALA A 289 8.42 12.34 19.92
CA ALA A 289 8.12 13.31 18.87
C ALA A 289 8.60 12.88 17.47
N ASP A 290 9.54 11.94 17.37
CA ASP A 290 9.98 11.29 16.12
C ASP A 290 10.08 9.78 16.33
N PHE A 291 9.51 8.97 15.45
CA PHE A 291 9.69 7.52 15.42
C PHE A 291 10.84 7.20 14.48
N TYR A 292 11.69 6.22 14.83
CA TYR A 292 12.82 5.84 13.99
C TYR A 292 12.38 4.92 12.84
N VAL A 293 12.96 5.20 11.67
CA VAL A 293 13.16 4.25 10.58
C VAL A 293 14.63 4.34 10.13
N PRO A 294 15.20 3.30 9.49
CA PRO A 294 16.55 3.35 8.93
C PRO A 294 16.77 4.56 8.03
N ARG A 295 17.94 5.21 8.12
CA ARG A 295 18.19 6.54 7.52
C ARG A 295 17.86 6.65 6.03
N ASP A 296 17.99 5.56 5.28
CA ASP A 296 17.73 5.49 3.84
C ASP A 296 16.22 5.34 3.50
N GLU A 297 15.41 4.77 4.40
CA GLU A 297 13.95 4.69 4.29
C GLU A 297 13.26 6.02 4.65
N ALA A 298 13.92 6.83 5.49
CA ALA A 298 13.44 8.15 5.90
C ALA A 298 13.41 9.12 4.70
N ILE A 299 12.19 9.42 4.22
CA ILE A 299 11.93 10.30 3.08
C ILE A 299 12.61 11.65 3.31
N SER A 300 13.19 12.24 2.25
CA SER A 300 13.89 13.54 2.31
C SER A 300 13.11 14.58 3.11
N ASP A 301 13.75 15.15 4.13
CA ASP A 301 13.16 15.71 5.34
C ASP A 301 11.88 16.52 5.10
N MET A 302 11.88 17.41 4.10
CA MET A 302 10.74 18.26 3.73
C MET A 302 9.41 17.52 3.53
N LYS A 303 9.40 16.25 3.10
CA LYS A 303 8.17 15.52 2.72
C LYS A 303 7.54 14.75 3.88
N ALA A 304 8.34 13.94 4.57
CA ALA A 304 7.92 13.34 5.85
C ALA A 304 7.48 14.44 6.83
N GLN A 305 8.25 15.53 6.92
CA GLN A 305 7.89 16.69 7.73
C GLN A 305 6.59 17.36 7.26
N SER A 306 6.28 17.38 5.94
CA SER A 306 5.01 17.92 5.44
C SER A 306 3.81 17.08 5.85
N PHE A 307 3.81 15.76 5.60
CA PHE A 307 2.72 14.87 6.05
C PHE A 307 2.55 14.92 7.57
N LYS A 308 3.65 14.82 8.32
CA LYS A 308 3.68 14.93 9.78
C LYS A 308 3.10 16.26 10.28
N MET A 309 3.48 17.39 9.68
CA MET A 309 2.92 18.71 10.00
C MET A 309 1.42 18.78 9.69
N ILE A 310 0.96 18.21 8.57
CA ILE A 310 -0.46 18.19 8.19
C ILE A 310 -1.27 17.37 9.18
N PHE A 311 -0.90 16.13 9.47
CA PHE A 311 -1.62 15.29 10.45
C PHE A 311 -1.59 15.90 11.86
N SER A 312 -0.45 16.47 12.28
CA SER A 312 -0.35 17.16 13.57
C SER A 312 -1.26 18.39 13.63
N ALA A 313 -1.34 19.19 12.54
CA ALA A 313 -2.23 20.34 12.45
C ALA A 313 -3.70 19.91 12.45
N LEU A 314 -4.09 18.85 11.74
CA LEU A 314 -5.46 18.31 11.74
C LEU A 314 -5.87 17.82 13.13
N LEU A 315 -4.98 17.17 13.88
CA LEU A 315 -5.24 16.73 15.26
C LEU A 315 -5.32 17.90 16.25
N GLU A 316 -4.52 18.96 16.07
CA GLU A 316 -4.66 20.19 16.87
C GLU A 316 -5.96 20.95 16.54
N ILE A 317 -6.32 21.04 15.25
CA ILE A 317 -7.60 21.59 14.78
C ILE A 317 -8.76 20.83 15.42
N PHE A 318 -8.72 19.49 15.43
CA PHE A 318 -9.71 18.65 16.12
C PHE A 318 -9.86 19.04 17.58
N THR A 319 -8.74 19.02 18.31
CA THR A 319 -8.69 19.24 19.76
C THR A 319 -9.22 20.63 20.13
N ARG A 320 -8.80 21.67 19.40
CA ARG A 320 -9.27 23.04 19.59
C ARG A 320 -10.75 23.19 19.27
N LEU A 321 -11.23 22.66 18.15
CA LEU A 321 -12.64 22.77 17.77
C LEU A 321 -13.53 21.94 18.70
N TYR A 322 -13.09 20.77 19.17
CA TYR A 322 -13.83 19.95 20.13
C TYR A 322 -13.99 20.67 21.48
N ALA A 323 -12.94 21.35 21.95
CA ALA A 323 -13.00 22.23 23.11
C ALA A 323 -13.94 23.43 22.91
N VAL A 324 -13.92 24.08 21.74
CA VAL A 324 -14.83 25.19 21.39
C VAL A 324 -16.31 24.75 21.38
N HIS A 325 -16.60 23.54 20.91
CA HIS A 325 -17.95 22.94 20.98
C HIS A 325 -18.33 22.43 22.39
N GLY A 326 -17.47 22.64 23.39
CA GLY A 326 -17.71 22.25 24.78
C GLY A 326 -17.74 20.74 24.98
N GLY A 327 -16.89 19.99 24.25
CA GLY A 327 -16.77 18.54 24.35
C GLY A 327 -17.97 17.79 23.79
N ARG A 328 -18.54 18.23 22.66
CA ARG A 328 -19.76 17.65 22.08
C ARG A 328 -19.62 17.30 20.62
N ASP A 329 -19.99 16.06 20.29
CA ASP A 329 -20.21 15.58 18.92
C ASP A 329 -21.48 16.19 18.31
N LEU A 330 -21.40 17.44 17.85
CA LEU A 330 -22.54 18.09 17.19
C LEU A 330 -22.83 17.45 15.81
N PRO A 331 -24.10 17.14 15.49
CA PRO A 331 -24.51 16.71 14.16
C PRO A 331 -24.50 17.88 13.16
N PHE A 332 -24.56 17.58 11.87
CA PHE A 332 -24.86 18.60 10.86
C PHE A 332 -26.33 19.03 10.94
N PRO A 333 -26.67 20.32 10.77
CA PRO A 333 -28.05 20.81 10.87
C PRO A 333 -28.91 20.54 9.62
N SER A 334 -28.30 20.16 8.49
CA SER A 334 -28.98 19.74 7.25
C SER A 334 -27.97 19.12 6.28
N PHE A 335 -28.44 18.41 5.25
CA PHE A 335 -27.55 17.99 4.13
C PHE A 335 -26.87 19.20 3.44
N THR A 336 -27.57 20.31 3.28
CA THR A 336 -27.02 21.55 2.70
C THR A 336 -25.82 22.10 3.48
N ALA A 337 -25.72 21.83 4.79
CA ALA A 337 -24.54 22.21 5.57
C ALA A 337 -23.31 21.35 5.21
N ILE A 338 -23.51 20.06 4.91
CA ILE A 338 -22.46 19.16 4.41
C ILE A 338 -22.00 19.61 3.03
N ASP A 339 -22.95 19.89 2.11
CA ASP A 339 -22.63 20.42 0.77
C ASP A 339 -21.86 21.76 0.83
N SER A 340 -22.06 22.55 1.89
CA SER A 340 -21.39 23.85 2.05
C SER A 340 -19.89 23.75 2.35
N LEU A 341 -19.41 22.60 2.86
CA LEU A 341 -17.99 22.34 3.13
C LEU A 341 -17.15 22.51 1.86
N PHE A 342 -17.59 21.94 0.74
CA PHE A 342 -16.87 22.01 -0.55
C PHE A 342 -16.96 23.39 -1.24
N ASN A 343 -17.80 24.29 -0.72
CA ASN A 343 -18.03 25.62 -1.28
C ASN A 343 -17.43 26.75 -0.44
N LYS A 344 -17.17 26.51 0.86
CA LYS A 344 -16.67 27.50 1.83
C LYS A 344 -15.41 27.07 2.58
N GLY A 345 -15.09 25.78 2.54
CA GLY A 345 -14.16 25.14 3.48
C GLY A 345 -14.72 25.08 4.91
N VAL A 346 -13.86 24.66 5.84
CA VAL A 346 -14.13 24.76 7.29
C VAL A 346 -13.40 25.96 7.88
N GLU A 347 -14.08 26.76 8.68
CA GLU A 347 -13.47 27.90 9.36
C GLU A 347 -12.43 27.43 10.40
N PRO A 348 -11.19 27.96 10.39
CA PRO A 348 -10.16 27.55 11.34
C PRO A 348 -10.53 27.98 12.77
N PRO A 349 -10.02 27.28 13.81
CA PRO A 349 -10.33 27.60 15.19
C PRO A 349 -9.95 29.06 15.55
N PRO A 350 -10.77 29.75 16.38
CA PRO A 350 -10.54 31.14 16.74
C PRO A 350 -9.22 31.33 17.52
N PRO A 351 -8.58 32.51 17.43
CA PRO A 351 -7.30 32.76 18.07
C PRO A 351 -7.37 32.77 19.60
N ASP A 352 -6.29 32.29 20.22
CA ASP A 352 -6.10 32.32 21.67
C ASP A 352 -6.17 33.76 22.21
N ARG A 353 -6.78 33.95 23.41
CA ARG A 353 -6.97 35.30 24.02
C ARG A 353 -5.67 36.10 24.24
N ASN A 354 -4.53 35.42 24.22
CA ASN A 354 -3.20 36.02 24.42
C ASN A 354 -2.43 36.24 23.08
N GLY A 355 -3.09 36.07 21.93
CA GLY A 355 -2.53 36.33 20.60
C GLY A 355 -2.18 35.06 19.80
N VAL A 356 -1.66 35.26 18.58
CA VAL A 356 -1.36 34.16 17.64
C VAL A 356 -0.14 33.37 18.10
N SER A 357 -0.40 32.29 18.84
CA SER A 357 0.57 31.28 19.24
C SER A 357 1.33 30.68 18.04
N GLY A 358 2.51 30.10 18.28
CA GLY A 358 3.30 29.46 17.21
C GLY A 358 2.52 28.34 16.50
N HIS A 359 1.74 27.59 17.27
CA HIS A 359 0.87 26.51 16.82
C HIS A 359 -0.25 26.98 15.88
N LEU A 360 -0.98 28.04 16.24
CA LEU A 360 -2.00 28.63 15.34
C LEU A 360 -1.38 29.14 14.02
N ARG A 361 -0.11 29.54 14.05
CA ARG A 361 0.68 29.91 12.87
C ARG A 361 1.05 28.72 11.97
N THR A 362 1.03 27.49 12.49
CA THR A 362 1.12 26.25 11.70
C THR A 362 -0.25 25.87 11.14
N ILE A 363 -1.32 25.90 11.96
CA ILE A 363 -2.71 25.69 11.52
C ILE A 363 -3.04 26.59 10.30
N LEU A 364 -2.74 27.88 10.37
CA LEU A 364 -3.02 28.83 9.29
C LEU A 364 -2.20 28.60 8.00
N LYS A 365 -1.09 27.85 8.04
CA LYS A 365 -0.36 27.44 6.82
C LYS A 365 -1.03 26.28 6.09
N PHE A 366 -1.81 25.46 6.80
CA PHE A 366 -2.51 24.29 6.27
C PHE A 366 -4.02 24.49 6.19
N ALA A 367 -4.50 25.74 6.32
CA ALA A 367 -5.92 26.09 6.18
C ALA A 367 -6.48 25.75 4.77
N ASP A 368 -5.63 25.63 3.75
CA ASP A 368 -6.02 25.14 2.43
C ASP A 368 -6.38 23.64 2.42
N VAL A 369 -5.89 22.83 3.37
CA VAL A 369 -6.31 21.42 3.56
C VAL A 369 -7.76 21.33 4.07
N LEU A 370 -8.31 22.42 4.60
CA LEU A 370 -9.74 22.55 4.94
C LEU A 370 -10.60 23.05 3.76
N ARG A 371 -10.02 23.25 2.56
CA ARG A 371 -10.72 23.64 1.31
C ARG A 371 -10.92 22.44 0.40
N LEU A 372 -11.70 21.50 0.90
CA LEU A 372 -12.01 20.21 0.29
C LEU A 372 -12.70 20.38 -1.08
N GLU A 373 -12.17 19.75 -2.13
CA GLU A 373 -12.84 19.72 -3.44
C GLU A 373 -14.06 18.80 -3.43
N THR A 374 -15.13 19.15 -4.15
CA THR A 374 -16.27 18.23 -4.34
C THR A 374 -15.80 16.90 -4.97
N PRO A 375 -16.04 15.73 -4.35
CA PRO A 375 -15.62 14.45 -4.91
C PRO A 375 -16.27 14.16 -6.27
N GLU A 376 -15.57 13.45 -7.15
CA GLU A 376 -16.01 13.23 -8.54
C GLU A 376 -17.33 12.46 -8.64
N MET A 377 -17.62 11.58 -7.68
CA MET A 377 -18.93 10.94 -7.54
C MET A 377 -20.07 11.96 -7.39
N VAL A 378 -19.88 12.96 -6.52
CA VAL A 378 -20.87 14.02 -6.22
C VAL A 378 -20.93 15.06 -7.35
N LYS A 379 -19.79 15.36 -8.01
CA LYS A 379 -19.73 16.18 -9.23
C LYS A 379 -20.59 15.57 -10.36
N ARG A 380 -20.63 14.23 -10.48
CA ARG A 380 -21.41 13.52 -11.51
C ARG A 380 -22.87 13.28 -11.15
N ASP A 381 -23.16 12.90 -9.90
CA ASP A 381 -24.52 12.74 -9.38
C ASP A 381 -24.55 12.90 -7.85
N ARG A 382 -25.02 14.07 -7.38
CA ARG A 382 -25.17 14.41 -5.95
C ARG A 382 -26.11 13.47 -5.17
N PHE A 383 -26.99 12.74 -5.83
CA PHE A 383 -27.94 11.82 -5.19
C PHE A 383 -27.54 10.34 -5.32
N SER A 384 -26.44 10.04 -6.00
CA SER A 384 -25.94 8.69 -6.25
C SER A 384 -25.82 7.82 -4.98
N TRP A 385 -25.35 8.42 -3.88
CA TRP A 385 -25.17 7.78 -2.57
C TRP A 385 -26.47 7.25 -1.93
N LEU A 386 -27.63 7.80 -2.30
CA LEU A 386 -28.93 7.32 -1.80
C LEU A 386 -29.34 5.99 -2.45
N ARG A 387 -28.84 5.70 -3.66
CA ARG A 387 -29.23 4.55 -4.49
C ARG A 387 -28.80 3.23 -3.86
N ASP A 388 -29.59 2.19 -4.09
CA ASP A 388 -29.28 0.83 -3.63
C ASP A 388 -28.32 0.13 -4.59
N GLU A 389 -28.42 0.47 -5.87
CA GLU A 389 -27.54 0.06 -6.95
C GLU A 389 -26.11 0.54 -6.70
N GLU A 390 -25.93 1.78 -6.24
CA GLU A 390 -24.60 2.36 -5.99
C GLU A 390 -23.95 1.80 -4.72
N PHE A 391 -24.73 1.66 -3.65
CA PHE A 391 -24.32 0.95 -2.43
C PHE A 391 -23.82 -0.47 -2.74
N ALA A 392 -24.52 -1.21 -3.60
CA ALA A 392 -24.08 -2.54 -4.02
C ALA A 392 -22.90 -2.50 -5.01
N ARG A 393 -22.86 -1.55 -5.95
CA ARG A 393 -21.77 -1.39 -6.94
C ARG A 393 -20.42 -1.11 -6.28
N GLN A 394 -20.39 -0.36 -5.17
CA GLN A 394 -19.14 -0.05 -4.46
C GLN A 394 -18.47 -1.29 -3.82
N THR A 395 -19.20 -2.40 -3.62
CA THR A 395 -18.62 -3.69 -3.21
C THR A 395 -17.76 -4.36 -4.30
N LEU A 396 -17.89 -3.93 -5.57
CA LEU A 396 -17.15 -4.45 -6.72
C LEU A 396 -16.21 -3.41 -7.36
N ALA A 397 -16.53 -2.13 -7.19
CA ALA A 397 -15.98 -1.00 -7.95
C ALA A 397 -15.85 0.29 -7.12
N GLY A 398 -15.86 0.17 -5.80
CA GLY A 398 -15.58 1.24 -4.84
C GLY A 398 -14.23 1.00 -4.13
N PRO A 399 -14.00 1.63 -2.97
CA PRO A 399 -12.72 1.61 -2.26
C PRO A 399 -12.48 0.35 -1.42
N ASN A 400 -13.47 -0.55 -1.27
CA ASN A 400 -13.31 -1.82 -0.56
C ASN A 400 -13.83 -3.02 -1.39
N PRO A 401 -13.17 -3.36 -2.52
CA PRO A 401 -13.64 -4.42 -3.40
C PRO A 401 -13.27 -5.83 -2.93
N TYR A 402 -12.68 -5.98 -1.73
CA TYR A 402 -12.11 -7.23 -1.22
C TYR A 402 -13.02 -8.05 -0.29
N THR A 403 -14.12 -7.48 0.22
CA THR A 403 -14.86 -8.08 1.34
C THR A 403 -16.11 -8.87 0.93
N ILE A 404 -16.63 -8.67 -0.28
CA ILE A 404 -17.81 -9.41 -0.77
C ILE A 404 -17.47 -10.88 -1.09
N GLN A 405 -18.36 -11.78 -0.70
CA GLN A 405 -18.20 -13.23 -0.84
C GLN A 405 -19.46 -13.85 -1.45
N LEU A 406 -19.32 -15.00 -2.10
CA LEU A 406 -20.44 -15.84 -2.52
C LEU A 406 -21.10 -16.52 -1.31
N VAL A 407 -22.43 -16.60 -1.28
CA VAL A 407 -23.16 -17.43 -0.30
C VAL A 407 -23.05 -18.90 -0.71
N THR A 408 -22.21 -19.65 0.00
CA THR A 408 -22.00 -21.10 -0.18
C THR A 408 -22.86 -21.97 0.73
N GLU A 409 -23.34 -21.43 1.86
CA GLU A 409 -24.16 -22.15 2.85
C GLU A 409 -25.48 -21.44 3.17
N TRP A 410 -26.50 -22.20 3.54
CA TRP A 410 -27.79 -21.68 3.98
C TRP A 410 -28.44 -22.55 5.08
N PRO A 411 -29.10 -21.95 6.10
CA PRO A 411 -29.15 -20.52 6.42
C PRO A 411 -27.78 -19.99 6.87
N LEU A 412 -27.56 -18.68 6.69
CA LEU A 412 -26.40 -17.99 7.26
C LEU A 412 -26.34 -18.17 8.78
N LYS A 413 -25.14 -18.37 9.33
CA LYS A 413 -24.87 -18.60 10.75
C LYS A 413 -23.60 -17.88 11.17
N SER A 414 -23.50 -17.62 12.47
CA SER A 414 -22.25 -17.32 13.17
C SER A 414 -21.56 -18.61 13.60
N ASN A 415 -20.23 -18.58 13.61
CA ASN A 415 -19.34 -19.58 14.21
C ASN A 415 -18.91 -19.22 15.64
N LEU A 416 -19.32 -18.04 16.14
CA LEU A 416 -19.08 -17.62 17.52
C LEU A 416 -19.88 -18.47 18.52
N ASP A 417 -19.37 -18.55 19.76
CA ASP A 417 -19.97 -19.29 20.86
C ASP A 417 -21.42 -18.82 21.15
N PRO A 418 -22.44 -19.68 21.00
CA PRO A 418 -23.83 -19.30 21.21
C PRO A 418 -24.21 -19.07 22.68
N GLU A 419 -23.42 -19.56 23.65
CA GLU A 419 -23.65 -19.27 25.07
C GLU A 419 -23.24 -17.83 25.42
N ILE A 420 -22.18 -17.32 24.78
CA ILE A 420 -21.70 -15.93 24.95
C ILE A 420 -22.49 -14.96 24.07
N TYR A 421 -22.71 -15.33 22.79
CA TYR A 421 -23.17 -14.39 21.76
C TYR A 421 -24.64 -14.57 21.35
N GLY A 422 -25.35 -15.58 21.87
CA GLY A 422 -26.76 -15.86 21.62
C GLY A 422 -27.03 -16.70 20.37
N GLU A 423 -28.26 -16.67 19.85
CA GLU A 423 -28.66 -17.49 18.68
C GLU A 423 -27.68 -17.28 17.51
N PRO A 424 -27.00 -18.33 16.99
CA PRO A 424 -26.00 -18.17 15.93
C PRO A 424 -26.64 -18.03 14.55
N LYS A 425 -27.88 -18.50 14.37
CA LYS A 425 -28.60 -18.47 13.10
C LYS A 425 -29.03 -17.03 12.74
N SER A 426 -28.90 -16.68 11.46
CA SER A 426 -29.42 -15.41 10.92
C SER A 426 -30.94 -15.41 10.82
N LYS A 427 -31.55 -14.23 11.03
CA LYS A 427 -32.98 -13.97 10.80
C LYS A 427 -33.30 -13.62 9.34
N ILE A 428 -32.29 -13.54 8.45
CA ILE A 428 -32.53 -13.44 7.01
C ILE A 428 -33.08 -14.80 6.53
N THR A 429 -34.40 -14.87 6.31
CA THR A 429 -35.09 -16.13 5.96
C THR A 429 -35.25 -16.31 4.45
N LYS A 430 -35.40 -17.57 3.99
CA LYS A 430 -35.65 -17.89 2.57
C LYS A 430 -36.84 -17.08 2.01
N ALA A 431 -37.97 -17.06 2.70
CA ALA A 431 -39.17 -16.34 2.26
C ALA A 431 -38.95 -14.81 2.12
N LEU A 432 -38.13 -14.21 2.99
CA LEU A 432 -37.72 -12.81 2.85
C LEU A 432 -36.83 -12.63 1.61
N VAL A 433 -35.86 -13.51 1.38
CA VAL A 433 -34.98 -13.46 0.20
C VAL A 433 -35.78 -13.62 -1.09
N GLU A 434 -36.73 -14.55 -1.16
CA GLU A 434 -37.63 -14.72 -2.32
C GLU A 434 -38.47 -13.46 -2.58
N ARG A 435 -38.98 -12.81 -1.53
CA ARG A 435 -39.71 -11.54 -1.64
C ARG A 435 -38.84 -10.40 -2.20
N GLU A 436 -37.58 -10.28 -1.78
CA GLU A 436 -36.71 -9.17 -2.20
C GLU A 436 -36.00 -9.41 -3.55
N ILE A 437 -35.80 -10.68 -3.95
CA ILE A 437 -35.46 -11.07 -5.33
C ILE A 437 -36.63 -10.77 -6.27
N LYS A 438 -37.88 -10.89 -5.79
CA LYS A 438 -39.12 -10.74 -6.59
C LYS A 438 -39.16 -11.80 -7.72
N ASP A 439 -39.98 -11.56 -8.74
CA ASP A 439 -40.23 -12.52 -9.82
C ASP A 439 -39.04 -12.77 -10.77
N PHE A 440 -37.81 -12.33 -10.43
CA PHE A 440 -36.61 -12.66 -11.22
C PHE A 440 -36.28 -14.16 -11.17
N MET A 441 -36.39 -14.81 -10.01
CA MET A 441 -36.21 -16.26 -9.80
C MET A 441 -36.51 -16.69 -8.35
N SER A 442 -36.75 -17.98 -8.12
CA SER A 442 -36.84 -18.57 -6.77
C SER A 442 -35.48 -18.57 -6.05
N PHE A 443 -35.50 -18.66 -4.71
CA PHE A 443 -34.28 -18.68 -3.90
C PHE A 443 -33.38 -19.86 -4.20
N ASP A 444 -33.95 -21.08 -4.33
CA ASP A 444 -33.14 -22.29 -4.53
C ASP A 444 -32.33 -22.16 -5.83
N LYS A 445 -33.00 -21.70 -6.90
CA LYS A 445 -32.36 -21.44 -8.18
C LYS A 445 -31.32 -20.29 -8.10
N ALA A 446 -31.52 -19.29 -7.23
CA ALA A 446 -30.55 -18.22 -7.03
C ALA A 446 -29.30 -18.68 -6.28
N LEU A 447 -29.44 -19.66 -5.39
CA LEU A 447 -28.33 -20.34 -4.72
C LEU A 447 -27.59 -21.27 -5.71
N ASP A 448 -28.33 -22.13 -6.42
CA ASP A 448 -27.81 -23.07 -7.43
C ASP A 448 -27.05 -22.36 -8.57
N GLU A 449 -27.58 -21.24 -9.08
CA GLU A 449 -26.92 -20.42 -10.11
C GLU A 449 -25.84 -19.47 -9.57
N ARG A 450 -25.44 -19.60 -8.28
CA ARG A 450 -24.40 -18.80 -7.60
C ARG A 450 -24.63 -17.28 -7.70
N LYS A 451 -25.87 -16.83 -7.45
CA LYS A 451 -26.29 -15.43 -7.55
C LYS A 451 -26.49 -14.71 -6.22
N LEU A 452 -26.32 -15.38 -5.09
CA LEU A 452 -26.42 -14.79 -3.75
C LEU A 452 -25.04 -14.47 -3.19
N PHE A 453 -24.86 -13.23 -2.74
CA PHE A 453 -23.57 -12.72 -2.23
C PHE A 453 -23.76 -12.04 -0.88
N VAL A 454 -22.73 -12.02 -0.05
CA VAL A 454 -22.78 -11.47 1.31
C VAL A 454 -21.57 -10.58 1.60
N LEU A 455 -21.81 -9.48 2.31
CA LEU A 455 -20.82 -8.85 3.19
C LEU A 455 -21.12 -9.34 4.61
N ASP A 456 -20.27 -10.20 5.17
CA ASP A 456 -20.41 -10.67 6.54
C ASP A 456 -19.30 -10.05 7.41
N TYR A 457 -19.71 -9.09 8.25
CA TYR A 457 -18.87 -8.49 9.29
C TYR A 457 -19.38 -8.87 10.69
N HIS A 458 -20.30 -9.85 10.80
CA HIS A 458 -20.93 -10.19 12.05
C HIS A 458 -19.94 -10.79 13.05
N ASP A 459 -19.25 -11.86 12.66
CA ASP A 459 -18.42 -12.63 13.60
C ASP A 459 -17.16 -11.86 14.04
N LEU A 460 -16.66 -10.97 13.18
CA LEU A 460 -15.52 -10.10 13.48
C LEU A 460 -15.90 -8.88 14.37
N LEU A 461 -17.11 -8.32 14.23
CA LEU A 461 -17.53 -7.13 14.99
C LEU A 461 -18.34 -7.45 16.26
N LEU A 462 -19.08 -8.56 16.31
CA LEU A 462 -19.96 -8.89 17.45
C LEU A 462 -19.21 -8.95 18.81
N PRO A 463 -17.97 -9.48 18.91
CA PRO A 463 -17.16 -9.43 20.15
C PRO A 463 -16.90 -8.02 20.69
N TYR A 464 -16.98 -7.00 19.84
CA TYR A 464 -16.73 -5.60 20.19
C TYR A 464 -17.99 -4.79 20.48
N VAL A 465 -19.19 -5.33 20.25
CA VAL A 465 -20.43 -4.55 20.34
C VAL A 465 -20.70 -4.04 21.75
N ASN A 466 -20.58 -4.90 22.77
CA ASN A 466 -20.77 -4.48 24.16
C ASN A 466 -19.65 -3.52 24.60
N LYS A 467 -18.37 -3.89 24.35
CA LYS A 467 -17.18 -3.06 24.58
C LYS A 467 -17.34 -1.62 24.04
N VAL A 468 -17.95 -1.45 22.86
CA VAL A 468 -18.17 -0.13 22.22
C VAL A 468 -19.42 0.58 22.75
N ARG A 469 -20.52 -0.13 23.04
CA ARG A 469 -21.78 0.48 23.54
C ARG A 469 -21.70 0.92 25.02
N GLU A 470 -20.68 0.47 25.75
CA GLU A 470 -20.30 1.02 27.06
C GLU A 470 -19.68 2.43 26.98
N LEU A 471 -19.24 2.88 25.80
CA LEU A 471 -18.67 4.21 25.60
C LEU A 471 -19.77 5.25 25.31
N GLU A 472 -19.63 6.45 25.88
CA GLU A 472 -20.70 7.45 25.85
C GLU A 472 -21.11 7.87 24.42
N LYS A 473 -22.39 7.66 24.07
CA LYS A 473 -22.97 8.02 22.75
C LYS A 473 -22.20 7.38 21.59
N ARG A 474 -21.97 6.07 21.67
CA ARG A 474 -21.35 5.22 20.63
C ARG A 474 -22.20 3.97 20.39
N THR A 475 -22.08 3.38 19.20
CA THR A 475 -22.71 2.09 18.90
C THR A 475 -21.94 1.32 17.82
N LEU A 476 -22.17 0.01 17.79
CA LEU A 476 -21.64 -0.97 16.85
C LEU A 476 -22.65 -2.13 16.76
N TYR A 477 -22.66 -2.88 15.66
CA TYR A 477 -23.37 -4.15 15.56
C TYR A 477 -22.53 -5.18 14.81
N GLY A 478 -22.71 -6.47 15.14
CA GLY A 478 -22.39 -7.53 14.19
C GLY A 478 -23.37 -7.46 13.03
N SER A 479 -22.88 -7.29 11.79
CA SER A 479 -23.74 -7.01 10.63
C SER A 479 -23.51 -7.92 9.44
N ARG A 480 -24.61 -8.34 8.79
CA ARG A 480 -24.61 -9.03 7.49
C ARG A 480 -25.38 -8.22 6.46
N THR A 481 -24.90 -8.15 5.22
CA THR A 481 -25.67 -7.61 4.09
C THR A 481 -25.73 -8.64 2.97
N LEU A 482 -26.94 -9.02 2.56
CA LEU A 482 -27.18 -9.96 1.47
C LEU A 482 -27.49 -9.21 0.17
N PHE A 483 -26.90 -9.67 -0.94
CA PHE A 483 -27.08 -9.15 -2.28
C PHE A 483 -27.48 -10.26 -3.26
N PHE A 484 -28.11 -9.86 -4.37
CA PHE A 484 -28.48 -10.72 -5.49
C PHE A 484 -27.90 -10.19 -6.80
N LEU A 485 -27.25 -11.05 -7.58
CA LEU A 485 -26.81 -10.75 -8.94
C LEU A 485 -27.99 -10.84 -9.90
N THR A 486 -28.44 -9.68 -10.36
CA THR A 486 -29.56 -9.54 -11.29
C THR A 486 -29.25 -10.14 -12.67
N PRO A 487 -30.28 -10.45 -13.49
CA PRO A 487 -30.08 -10.83 -14.89
C PRO A 487 -29.31 -9.80 -15.72
N ASP A 488 -29.26 -8.54 -15.26
CA ASP A 488 -28.52 -7.43 -15.87
C ASP A 488 -27.03 -7.40 -15.51
N GLY A 489 -26.54 -8.28 -14.63
CA GLY A 489 -25.12 -8.35 -14.23
C GLY A 489 -24.71 -7.36 -13.12
N THR A 490 -25.67 -6.60 -12.57
CA THR A 490 -25.46 -5.72 -11.42
C THR A 490 -25.94 -6.38 -10.12
N LEU A 491 -25.36 -6.00 -8.98
CA LEU A 491 -25.83 -6.42 -7.67
C LEU A 491 -27.01 -5.56 -7.18
N ARG A 492 -28.00 -6.22 -6.59
CA ARG A 492 -29.13 -5.62 -5.87
C ARG A 492 -29.00 -5.99 -4.38
N PRO A 493 -29.01 -5.04 -3.43
CA PRO A 493 -29.09 -5.38 -2.01
C PRO A 493 -30.49 -5.92 -1.70
N LEU A 494 -30.56 -6.95 -0.85
CA LEU A 494 -31.81 -7.58 -0.44
C LEU A 494 -32.14 -7.31 1.03
N ALA A 495 -31.14 -7.46 1.91
CA ALA A 495 -31.35 -7.43 3.35
C ALA A 495 -30.09 -6.97 4.09
N ILE A 496 -30.28 -6.24 5.19
CA ILE A 496 -29.26 -5.94 6.19
C ILE A 496 -29.73 -6.52 7.53
N GLU A 497 -28.93 -7.38 8.14
CA GLU A 497 -29.09 -7.84 9.51
C GLU A 497 -28.13 -7.05 10.42
N LEU A 498 -28.66 -6.50 11.51
CA LEU A 498 -27.88 -5.89 12.59
C LEU A 498 -28.14 -6.66 13.89
N THR A 499 -27.07 -7.03 14.59
CA THR A 499 -27.09 -7.86 15.81
C THR A 499 -26.28 -7.22 16.93
N ARG A 500 -26.81 -7.22 18.15
CA ARG A 500 -26.04 -7.08 19.39
C ARG A 500 -26.15 -8.39 20.19
N PRO A 501 -25.07 -8.83 20.85
CA PRO A 501 -25.10 -10.04 21.67
C PRO A 501 -25.96 -9.79 22.93
N PRO A 502 -26.20 -10.82 23.76
CA PRO A 502 -26.66 -10.61 25.12
C PRO A 502 -25.74 -9.64 25.87
N ALA A 503 -26.29 -8.90 26.83
CA ALA A 503 -25.52 -7.98 27.66
C ALA A 503 -25.48 -8.48 29.12
N GLY A 504 -24.40 -8.15 29.84
CA GLY A 504 -24.18 -8.62 31.22
C GLY A 504 -25.21 -8.12 32.25
N ASN A 505 -26.10 -7.22 31.86
CA ASN A 505 -27.26 -6.78 32.65
C ASN A 505 -28.49 -7.72 32.54
N GLY A 506 -28.42 -8.78 31.73
CA GLY A 506 -29.50 -9.74 31.50
C GLY A 506 -30.38 -9.45 30.28
N GLU A 507 -30.04 -8.45 29.45
CA GLU A 507 -30.73 -8.26 28.17
C GLU A 507 -30.37 -9.38 27.17
N PRO A 508 -31.37 -9.95 26.45
CA PRO A 508 -31.14 -10.98 25.45
C PRO A 508 -30.49 -10.43 24.17
N GLN A 509 -29.97 -11.33 23.31
CA GLN A 509 -29.53 -10.97 21.96
C GLN A 509 -30.65 -10.25 21.20
N TRP A 510 -30.39 -9.01 20.77
CA TRP A 510 -31.26 -8.31 19.83
C TRP A 510 -30.67 -8.42 18.42
N LYS A 511 -31.54 -8.74 17.47
CA LYS A 511 -31.19 -9.04 16.08
C LYS A 511 -32.38 -8.66 15.21
N GLN A 512 -32.20 -7.73 14.28
CA GLN A 512 -33.26 -7.24 13.39
C GLN A 512 -32.76 -7.20 11.94
N VAL A 513 -33.66 -7.54 11.00
CA VAL A 513 -33.43 -7.47 9.56
C VAL A 513 -34.19 -6.29 8.98
N TYR A 514 -33.55 -5.56 8.08
CA TYR A 514 -34.08 -4.44 7.30
C TYR A 514 -33.97 -4.77 5.82
N THR A 515 -34.93 -4.32 5.01
CA THR A 515 -35.03 -4.61 3.57
C THR A 515 -35.36 -3.34 2.78
N PRO A 516 -34.99 -3.22 1.49
CA PRO A 516 -35.40 -2.11 0.64
C PRO A 516 -36.93 -2.02 0.49
N SER A 517 -37.59 -3.18 0.38
CA SER A 517 -39.05 -3.27 0.34
C SER A 517 -39.55 -3.55 1.77
N LEU A 518 -40.07 -2.53 2.44
CA LEU A 518 -40.78 -2.66 3.72
C LEU A 518 -42.24 -2.25 3.54
N ASP A 519 -43.12 -2.86 4.34
CA ASP A 519 -44.57 -2.87 4.10
C ASP A 519 -45.28 -1.52 4.42
N ASP A 520 -44.52 -0.51 4.86
CA ASP A 520 -44.93 0.90 5.00
C ASP A 520 -43.99 1.81 4.19
N ILE A 521 -44.61 2.69 3.38
CA ILE A 521 -43.98 3.50 2.33
C ILE A 521 -43.05 4.60 2.89
N GLY A 522 -43.25 5.02 4.15
CA GLY A 522 -42.51 6.11 4.78
C GLY A 522 -41.42 5.63 5.73
N THR A 523 -41.80 4.94 6.80
CA THR A 523 -40.88 4.58 7.90
C THR A 523 -39.82 3.60 7.44
N GLY A 524 -40.23 2.59 6.65
CA GLY A 524 -39.34 1.52 6.20
C GLY A 524 -38.18 2.02 5.36
N TYR A 525 -38.44 2.96 4.44
CA TYR A 525 -37.41 3.54 3.58
C TYR A 525 -36.34 4.32 4.38
N TRP A 526 -36.73 5.01 5.46
CA TRP A 526 -35.77 5.67 6.35
C TRP A 526 -35.03 4.69 7.27
N LEU A 527 -35.67 3.64 7.77
CA LEU A 527 -34.99 2.57 8.52
C LEU A 527 -33.96 1.83 7.64
N TRP A 528 -34.26 1.63 6.36
CA TRP A 528 -33.30 1.09 5.39
C TRP A 528 -32.08 2.01 5.19
N ARG A 529 -32.29 3.33 5.08
CA ARG A 529 -31.19 4.32 5.03
C ARG A 529 -30.29 4.27 6.27
N PHE A 530 -30.89 4.15 7.46
CA PHE A 530 -30.13 3.96 8.72
C PHE A 530 -29.33 2.65 8.70
N ALA A 531 -29.95 1.54 8.29
CA ALA A 531 -29.27 0.24 8.21
C ALA A 531 -28.08 0.28 7.24
N LYS A 532 -28.22 0.94 6.07
CA LYS A 532 -27.10 1.21 5.15
C LYS A 532 -26.00 2.05 5.81
N ALA A 533 -26.36 3.12 6.54
CA ALA A 533 -25.37 3.97 7.23
C ALA A 533 -24.55 3.20 8.28
N HIS A 534 -25.16 2.29 9.04
CA HIS A 534 -24.43 1.40 9.95
C HIS A 534 -23.49 0.45 9.21
N VAL A 535 -23.99 -0.27 8.19
CA VAL A 535 -23.15 -1.17 7.39
C VAL A 535 -22.00 -0.44 6.70
N LEU A 536 -22.21 0.79 6.23
CA LEU A 536 -21.15 1.60 5.64
C LEU A 536 -20.11 2.07 6.67
N ALA A 537 -20.51 2.36 7.91
CA ALA A 537 -19.58 2.63 9.00
C ALA A 537 -18.74 1.39 9.37
N HIS A 538 -19.36 0.21 9.33
CA HIS A 538 -18.66 -1.06 9.52
C HIS A 538 -17.71 -1.35 8.34
N ASP A 539 -18.15 -1.14 7.10
CA ASP A 539 -17.32 -1.28 5.90
C ASP A 539 -16.12 -0.34 5.91
N SER A 540 -16.31 0.93 6.29
CA SER A 540 -15.22 1.90 6.44
C SER A 540 -14.19 1.44 7.47
N ALA A 541 -14.63 0.83 8.59
CA ALA A 541 -13.73 0.30 9.60
C ALA A 541 -12.97 -0.95 9.10
N ILE A 542 -13.65 -1.93 8.50
CA ILE A 542 -13.01 -3.14 7.96
C ILE A 542 -12.10 -2.81 6.76
N HIS A 543 -12.49 -1.84 5.93
CA HIS A 543 -11.63 -1.30 4.88
C HIS A 543 -10.35 -0.74 5.44
N GLN A 544 -10.41 0.25 6.34
CA GLN A 544 -9.22 0.93 6.83
C GLN A 544 -8.33 0.01 7.66
N LEU A 545 -8.91 -0.80 8.54
CA LEU A 545 -8.15 -1.63 9.48
C LEU A 545 -7.66 -2.92 8.83
N VAL A 546 -8.50 -3.59 8.04
CA VAL A 546 -8.20 -4.92 7.49
C VAL A 546 -7.72 -4.83 6.04
N SER A 547 -8.54 -4.30 5.13
CA SER A 547 -8.23 -4.33 3.69
C SER A 547 -7.10 -3.37 3.28
N HIS A 548 -6.92 -2.30 4.06
CA HIS A 548 -5.89 -1.30 3.85
C HIS A 548 -4.72 -1.54 4.83
N TRP A 549 -4.81 -1.02 6.06
CA TRP A 549 -3.73 -1.04 7.04
C TRP A 549 -3.11 -2.43 7.28
N LEU A 550 -3.92 -3.45 7.59
CA LEU A 550 -3.38 -4.78 7.84
C LEU A 550 -2.85 -5.47 6.58
N ARG A 551 -3.70 -5.60 5.54
CA ARG A 551 -3.37 -6.41 4.34
C ARG A 551 -2.29 -5.79 3.46
N THR A 552 -2.05 -4.47 3.55
CA THR A 552 -0.93 -3.82 2.85
C THR A 552 0.16 -3.34 3.84
N HIS A 553 -0.08 -2.27 4.61
CA HIS A 553 0.96 -1.60 5.41
C HIS A 553 1.66 -2.55 6.40
N CYS A 554 0.91 -3.21 7.28
CA CYS A 554 1.47 -4.13 8.28
C CYS A 554 2.01 -5.41 7.66
N ALA A 555 1.39 -5.93 6.60
CA ALA A 555 1.85 -7.15 5.94
C ALA A 555 3.17 -6.94 5.17
N VAL A 556 3.43 -5.74 4.66
CA VAL A 556 4.64 -5.46 3.85
C VAL A 556 5.84 -5.04 4.69
N GLU A 557 5.68 -4.31 5.80
CA GLU A 557 6.81 -3.86 6.66
C GLU A 557 7.80 -5.00 7.05
N PRO A 558 7.35 -6.22 7.43
CA PRO A 558 8.20 -7.39 7.61
C PRO A 558 9.08 -7.76 6.41
N TYR A 559 8.57 -7.64 5.18
CA TYR A 559 9.30 -7.98 3.97
C TYR A 559 10.45 -7.00 3.72
N ILE A 560 10.26 -5.71 4.05
CA ILE A 560 11.28 -4.66 3.91
C ILE A 560 12.43 -4.90 4.88
N ILE A 561 12.09 -5.18 6.15
CA ILE A 561 13.05 -5.47 7.22
C ILE A 561 13.88 -6.71 6.86
N ALA A 562 13.23 -7.82 6.46
CA ALA A 562 13.92 -9.04 6.07
C ALA A 562 14.80 -8.85 4.82
N THR A 563 14.31 -8.11 3.82
CA THR A 563 15.04 -7.89 2.56
C THR A 563 16.35 -7.16 2.81
N ASN A 564 16.33 -6.07 3.57
CA ASN A 564 17.54 -5.32 3.92
C ASN A 564 18.49 -6.10 4.85
N ARG A 565 17.97 -6.96 5.74
CA ARG A 565 18.81 -7.77 6.66
C ARG A 565 19.45 -8.99 6.02
N ARG A 566 18.84 -9.58 4.98
CA ARG A 566 19.17 -10.92 4.49
C ARG A 566 19.56 -11.00 3.02
N LEU A 567 19.19 -10.04 2.19
CA LEU A 567 19.55 -10.02 0.76
C LEU A 567 20.52 -8.87 0.50
N SER A 568 21.70 -9.16 -0.03
CA SER A 568 22.68 -8.13 -0.39
C SER A 568 22.10 -7.15 -1.42
N THR A 569 22.59 -5.92 -1.48
CA THR A 569 22.25 -4.97 -2.57
C THR A 569 22.76 -5.44 -3.94
N MET A 570 23.61 -6.48 -4.02
CA MET A 570 23.95 -7.22 -5.23
C MET A 570 22.98 -8.37 -5.57
N HIS A 571 22.13 -8.79 -4.63
CA HIS A 571 21.23 -9.92 -4.78
C HIS A 571 20.10 -9.58 -5.79
N PRO A 572 19.79 -10.46 -6.76
CA PRO A 572 18.77 -10.15 -7.77
C PRO A 572 17.38 -9.92 -7.16
N VAL A 573 17.00 -10.68 -6.12
CA VAL A 573 15.70 -10.50 -5.45
C VAL A 573 15.62 -9.19 -4.65
N TYR A 574 16.71 -8.71 -4.04
CA TYR A 574 16.73 -7.36 -3.43
C TYR A 574 16.42 -6.31 -4.49
N ARG A 575 17.11 -6.39 -5.63
CA ARG A 575 17.00 -5.43 -6.74
C ARG A 575 15.67 -5.48 -7.47
N LEU A 576 14.94 -6.59 -7.39
CA LEU A 576 13.58 -6.69 -7.90
C LEU A 576 12.56 -6.07 -6.93
N LEU A 577 12.73 -6.27 -5.62
CA LEU A 577 11.77 -5.83 -4.60
C LEU A 577 11.97 -4.39 -4.12
N HIS A 578 13.19 -3.87 -4.10
CA HIS A 578 13.52 -2.55 -3.53
C HIS A 578 12.63 -1.38 -4.01
N PRO A 579 12.30 -1.23 -5.31
CA PRO A 579 11.37 -0.17 -5.76
C PRO A 579 9.98 -0.29 -5.13
N HIS A 580 9.55 -1.51 -4.78
CA HIS A 580 8.23 -1.81 -4.23
C HIS A 580 8.14 -1.60 -2.71
N PHE A 581 9.24 -1.20 -2.05
CA PHE A 581 9.27 -0.91 -0.61
C PHE A 581 9.49 0.57 -0.27
N ARG A 582 9.78 1.41 -1.27
CA ARG A 582 10.04 2.85 -1.12
C ARG A 582 8.98 3.55 -0.27
N ASN A 583 9.44 4.37 0.70
CA ASN A 583 8.66 5.18 1.65
C ASN A 583 7.82 4.39 2.68
N THR A 584 7.60 3.08 2.51
CA THR A 584 6.60 2.32 3.30
C THR A 584 6.91 2.28 4.80
N MET A 585 8.19 2.17 5.18
CA MET A 585 8.55 2.20 6.61
C MET A 585 8.28 3.58 7.26
N GLU A 586 8.56 4.68 6.55
CA GLU A 586 8.31 6.05 7.04
C GLU A 586 6.82 6.32 7.22
N ILE A 587 5.98 6.01 6.22
CA ILE A 587 4.53 6.23 6.34
C ILE A 587 3.91 5.35 7.43
N ASN A 588 4.40 4.11 7.62
CA ASN A 588 3.99 3.26 8.74
C ASN A 588 4.42 3.85 10.10
N ALA A 589 5.63 4.39 10.22
CA ALA A 589 6.08 5.05 11.45
C ALA A 589 5.26 6.31 11.77
N LEU A 590 4.92 7.12 10.76
CA LEU A 590 4.01 8.26 10.90
C LEU A 590 2.58 7.81 11.28
N ALA A 591 2.11 6.69 10.73
CA ALA A 591 0.80 6.12 11.08
C ALA A 591 0.77 5.61 12.54
N ARG A 592 1.81 4.90 13.01
CA ARG A 592 1.97 4.53 14.44
C ARG A 592 2.05 5.76 15.35
N GLN A 593 2.54 6.90 14.84
CA GLN A 593 2.60 8.13 15.63
C GLN A 593 1.26 8.90 15.68
N GLN A 594 0.55 9.10 14.56
CA GLN A 594 -0.57 10.07 14.48
C GLN A 594 -1.93 9.46 14.08
N LEU A 595 -1.92 8.34 13.35
CA LEU A 595 -3.13 7.79 12.71
C LEU A 595 -3.80 6.71 13.57
N ILE A 596 -3.01 5.72 13.99
CA ILE A 596 -3.49 4.49 14.67
C ILE A 596 -3.05 4.37 16.14
N SER A 597 -2.46 5.41 16.72
CA SER A 597 -2.13 5.44 18.15
C SER A 597 -3.37 5.59 19.03
N ALA A 598 -3.20 5.40 20.34
CA ALA A 598 -4.18 5.81 21.34
C ALA A 598 -4.58 7.28 21.14
N ASN A 599 -5.89 7.54 21.12
CA ASN A 599 -6.50 8.85 20.82
C ASN A 599 -6.11 9.45 19.45
N GLY A 600 -5.52 8.64 18.55
CA GLY A 600 -5.19 9.03 17.19
C GLY A 600 -6.43 9.27 16.33
N ILE A 601 -6.20 9.64 15.08
CA ILE A 601 -7.26 9.98 14.11
C ILE A 601 -8.26 8.82 13.95
N VAL A 602 -7.79 7.57 13.84
CA VAL A 602 -8.65 6.40 13.63
C VAL A 602 -9.54 6.13 14.85
N GLU A 603 -8.96 6.07 16.06
CA GLU A 603 -9.74 5.85 17.29
C GLU A 603 -10.74 6.97 17.56
N SER A 604 -10.45 8.20 17.12
CA SER A 604 -11.32 9.36 17.31
C SER A 604 -12.50 9.42 16.33
N THR A 605 -12.42 8.72 15.19
CA THR A 605 -13.32 8.95 14.05
C THR A 605 -13.98 7.70 13.44
N PHE A 606 -13.57 6.48 13.81
CA PHE A 606 -14.15 5.22 13.30
C PHE A 606 -14.93 4.45 14.38
N SER A 607 -15.96 3.69 13.96
CA SER A 607 -16.88 2.99 14.87
C SER A 607 -16.24 2.04 15.93
N PRO A 608 -15.11 1.35 15.68
CA PRO A 608 -14.45 0.52 16.71
C PRO A 608 -13.70 1.32 17.80
N LEU A 609 -13.44 2.61 17.57
CA LEU A 609 -12.78 3.53 18.52
C LEU A 609 -11.47 2.95 19.08
N LYS A 610 -11.28 2.97 20.41
CA LYS A 610 -10.08 2.44 21.11
C LYS A 610 -9.82 0.93 20.94
N TYR A 611 -10.74 0.19 20.33
CA TYR A 611 -10.59 -1.24 20.03
C TYR A 611 -10.21 -1.50 18.56
N ALA A 612 -10.00 -0.45 17.75
CA ALA A 612 -9.75 -0.56 16.32
C ALA A 612 -8.54 -1.45 15.97
N LEU A 613 -7.45 -1.37 16.73
CA LEU A 613 -6.24 -2.14 16.44
C LEU A 613 -6.28 -3.53 17.11
N GLU A 614 -7.04 -3.71 18.20
CA GLU A 614 -7.42 -5.03 18.73
C GLU A 614 -8.21 -5.83 17.68
N LEU A 615 -9.21 -5.18 17.06
CA LEU A 615 -9.99 -5.71 15.94
C LEU A 615 -9.12 -6.05 14.71
N SER A 616 -8.09 -5.23 14.42
CA SER A 616 -7.11 -5.52 13.38
C SER A 616 -6.32 -6.80 13.68
N SER A 617 -5.97 -7.05 14.94
CA SER A 617 -5.27 -8.28 15.34
C SER A 617 -6.16 -9.52 15.25
N VAL A 618 -7.43 -9.44 15.64
CA VAL A 618 -8.40 -10.54 15.41
C VAL A 618 -8.60 -10.81 13.92
N ALA A 619 -8.64 -9.76 13.08
CA ALA A 619 -8.71 -9.92 11.63
C ALA A 619 -7.43 -10.51 11.03
N TYR A 620 -6.25 -10.20 11.59
CA TYR A 620 -5.01 -10.88 11.21
C TYR A 620 -5.06 -12.36 11.55
N ASP A 621 -5.38 -12.69 12.79
CA ASP A 621 -5.46 -14.07 13.25
C ASP A 621 -6.40 -14.91 12.37
N GLN A 622 -7.66 -14.49 12.25
CA GLN A 622 -8.71 -15.28 11.59
C GLN A 622 -8.65 -15.25 10.06
N LEU A 623 -8.23 -14.14 9.43
CA LEU A 623 -8.41 -13.92 7.99
C LEU A 623 -7.11 -13.79 7.20
N TRP A 624 -6.00 -13.35 7.82
CA TRP A 624 -4.76 -13.13 7.07
C TRP A 624 -3.97 -14.43 6.88
N ARG A 625 -3.67 -14.71 5.61
CA ARG A 625 -2.77 -15.78 5.12
C ARG A 625 -1.98 -15.25 3.93
N PHE A 626 -0.72 -15.64 3.79
CA PHE A 626 0.14 -15.17 2.68
C PHE A 626 -0.36 -15.64 1.31
N ASP A 627 -0.79 -16.91 1.21
CA ASP A 627 -1.28 -17.49 -0.04
C ASP A 627 -2.53 -16.76 -0.56
N LEU A 628 -3.47 -16.42 0.34
CA LEU A 628 -4.66 -15.64 0.02
C LEU A 628 -4.40 -14.12 -0.14
N GLN A 629 -3.15 -13.66 -0.21
CA GLN A 629 -2.83 -12.30 -0.70
C GLN A 629 -2.58 -12.26 -2.22
N ALA A 630 -2.46 -13.42 -2.87
CA ALA A 630 -2.46 -13.51 -4.32
C ALA A 630 -3.89 -13.26 -4.85
N LEU A 631 -4.05 -12.36 -5.83
CA LEU A 631 -5.38 -12.00 -6.34
C LEU A 631 -6.21 -13.20 -6.87
N PRO A 632 -5.63 -14.17 -7.62
CA PRO A 632 -6.34 -15.39 -8.00
C PRO A 632 -6.95 -16.13 -6.80
N GLU A 633 -6.16 -16.34 -5.75
CA GLU A 633 -6.54 -17.14 -4.58
C GLU A 633 -7.53 -16.40 -3.67
N ASP A 634 -7.40 -15.07 -3.55
CA ASP A 634 -8.41 -14.20 -2.90
C ASP A 634 -9.76 -14.26 -3.62
N LEU A 635 -9.77 -14.26 -4.96
CA LEU A 635 -11.00 -14.37 -5.75
C LEU A 635 -11.62 -15.78 -5.68
N ILE A 636 -10.81 -16.85 -5.71
CA ILE A 636 -11.30 -18.23 -5.56
C ILE A 636 -11.84 -18.46 -4.14
N SER A 637 -11.10 -18.09 -3.10
CA SER A 637 -11.48 -18.36 -1.70
C SER A 637 -12.75 -17.63 -1.28
N ARG A 638 -13.02 -16.43 -1.81
CA ARG A 638 -14.28 -15.70 -1.64
C ARG A 638 -15.43 -16.22 -2.53
N GLY A 639 -15.19 -17.24 -3.36
CA GLY A 639 -16.15 -17.78 -4.34
C GLY A 639 -16.46 -16.84 -5.52
N MET A 640 -15.69 -15.77 -5.68
CA MET A 640 -15.85 -14.73 -6.71
C MET A 640 -15.23 -15.13 -8.06
N ALA A 641 -14.38 -16.14 -8.07
CA ALA A 641 -13.89 -16.85 -9.24
C ALA A 641 -13.89 -18.38 -9.02
N GLU A 642 -13.54 -19.11 -10.07
CA GLU A 642 -13.18 -20.53 -10.04
C GLU A 642 -12.13 -20.80 -11.14
N GLU A 643 -11.39 -21.91 -11.03
CA GLU A 643 -10.42 -22.32 -12.04
C GLU A 643 -11.12 -22.69 -13.36
N ASP A 644 -10.67 -22.09 -14.46
CA ASP A 644 -11.05 -22.46 -15.83
C ASP A 644 -9.84 -22.21 -16.75
N LEU A 645 -9.08 -23.27 -17.04
CA LEU A 645 -7.89 -23.22 -17.92
C LEU A 645 -8.21 -22.84 -19.38
N SER A 646 -9.48 -22.69 -19.75
CA SER A 646 -9.92 -22.16 -21.05
C SER A 646 -10.31 -20.67 -21.01
N ALA A 647 -10.45 -20.09 -19.82
CA ALA A 647 -10.75 -18.68 -19.61
C ALA A 647 -9.46 -17.82 -19.56
N PRO A 648 -9.57 -16.49 -19.80
CA PRO A 648 -8.49 -15.55 -19.50
C PRO A 648 -8.00 -15.70 -18.06
N HIS A 649 -6.70 -15.51 -17.82
CA HIS A 649 -6.06 -15.64 -16.49
C HIS A 649 -6.15 -17.05 -15.86
N GLY A 650 -6.71 -18.04 -16.57
CA GLY A 650 -7.05 -19.36 -16.01
C GLY A 650 -8.25 -19.34 -15.06
N LEU A 651 -9.05 -18.26 -15.06
CA LEU A 651 -10.13 -18.03 -14.09
C LEU A 651 -11.45 -17.64 -14.75
N ARG A 652 -12.55 -18.21 -14.26
CA ARG A 652 -13.91 -17.80 -14.58
C ARG A 652 -14.50 -16.99 -13.43
N LEU A 653 -14.66 -15.68 -13.63
CA LEU A 653 -15.30 -14.80 -12.64
C LEU A 653 -16.79 -15.13 -12.49
N THR A 654 -17.25 -15.28 -11.24
CA THR A 654 -18.65 -15.51 -10.88
C THR A 654 -19.51 -14.28 -11.22
N ILE A 655 -18.98 -13.07 -11.00
CA ILE A 655 -19.55 -11.81 -11.49
C ILE A 655 -18.71 -11.34 -12.69
N LYS A 656 -19.27 -11.42 -13.90
CA LYS A 656 -18.56 -11.13 -15.16
C LYS A 656 -18.05 -9.69 -15.25
N ASP A 657 -18.87 -8.71 -14.84
CA ASP A 657 -18.50 -7.30 -14.77
C ASP A 657 -18.17 -6.90 -13.32
N TYR A 658 -17.13 -7.52 -12.77
CA TYR A 658 -16.52 -7.15 -11.48
C TYR A 658 -15.30 -6.26 -11.77
N PRO A 659 -15.37 -4.92 -11.62
CA PRO A 659 -14.36 -4.04 -12.21
C PRO A 659 -12.96 -4.20 -11.60
N PHE A 660 -12.87 -4.28 -10.27
CA PHE A 660 -11.62 -4.57 -9.56
C PHE A 660 -10.97 -5.87 -10.05
N ALA A 661 -11.70 -7.01 -10.02
CA ALA A 661 -11.15 -8.30 -10.41
C ALA A 661 -10.72 -8.34 -11.89
N ASN A 662 -11.52 -7.75 -12.79
CA ASN A 662 -11.24 -7.72 -14.22
C ASN A 662 -9.95 -6.98 -14.59
N ASP A 663 -9.65 -5.86 -13.91
CA ASP A 663 -8.45 -5.07 -14.16
C ASP A 663 -7.26 -5.60 -13.35
N GLY A 664 -7.50 -6.01 -12.11
CA GLY A 664 -6.51 -6.60 -11.22
C GLY A 664 -5.87 -7.85 -11.80
N LEU A 665 -6.63 -8.74 -12.45
CA LEU A 665 -6.07 -9.94 -13.06
C LEU A 665 -5.18 -9.64 -14.28
N LEU A 666 -5.42 -8.55 -15.03
CA LEU A 666 -4.51 -8.11 -16.10
C LEU A 666 -3.21 -7.53 -15.55
N LEU A 667 -3.28 -6.75 -14.46
CA LEU A 667 -2.11 -6.21 -13.76
C LEU A 667 -1.30 -7.32 -13.09
N TRP A 668 -1.97 -8.25 -12.40
CA TRP A 668 -1.40 -9.45 -11.81
C TRP A 668 -0.65 -10.28 -12.86
N ASP A 669 -1.26 -10.57 -14.01
CA ASP A 669 -0.59 -11.30 -15.09
C ASP A 669 0.61 -10.52 -15.68
N ALA A 670 0.55 -9.19 -15.72
CA ALA A 670 1.69 -8.38 -16.17
C ALA A 670 2.86 -8.45 -15.17
N ILE A 671 2.58 -8.37 -13.88
CA ILE A 671 3.57 -8.54 -12.80
C ILE A 671 4.13 -9.97 -12.83
N LYS A 672 3.27 -10.98 -12.94
CA LYS A 672 3.66 -12.39 -12.99
C LYS A 672 4.53 -12.70 -14.20
N ASP A 673 4.23 -12.16 -15.37
CA ASP A 673 5.08 -12.24 -16.58
C ASP A 673 6.48 -11.67 -16.31
N TRP A 674 6.54 -10.45 -15.76
CA TRP A 674 7.79 -9.74 -15.45
C TRP A 674 8.64 -10.52 -14.44
N VAL A 675 8.04 -10.93 -13.32
CA VAL A 675 8.69 -11.75 -12.29
C VAL A 675 9.12 -13.10 -12.87
N THR A 676 8.34 -13.72 -13.76
CA THR A 676 8.71 -14.98 -14.43
C THR A 676 9.92 -14.82 -15.34
N ASP A 677 9.96 -13.79 -16.18
CA ASP A 677 11.11 -13.51 -17.05
C ASP A 677 12.37 -13.15 -16.23
N TYR A 678 12.21 -12.42 -15.11
CA TYR A 678 13.29 -12.04 -14.21
C TYR A 678 13.85 -13.23 -13.42
N VAL A 679 12.99 -14.00 -12.75
CA VAL A 679 13.41 -15.13 -11.90
C VAL A 679 14.05 -16.23 -12.75
N ASN A 680 13.50 -16.58 -13.91
CA ASN A 680 14.10 -17.60 -14.78
C ASN A 680 15.45 -17.18 -15.39
N PHE A 681 15.79 -15.88 -15.39
CA PHE A 681 17.12 -15.43 -15.79
C PHE A 681 18.20 -15.84 -14.77
N TYR A 682 17.92 -15.67 -13.47
CA TYR A 682 18.87 -15.95 -12.37
C TYR A 682 18.74 -17.36 -11.78
N TYR A 683 17.53 -17.89 -11.66
CA TYR A 683 17.20 -19.19 -11.07
C TYR A 683 16.56 -20.15 -12.11
N PRO A 684 17.25 -20.51 -13.22
CA PRO A 684 16.70 -21.43 -14.23
C PRO A 684 16.54 -22.89 -13.78
N ILE A 685 17.01 -23.25 -12.58
CA ILE A 685 16.93 -24.61 -12.00
C ILE A 685 16.73 -24.55 -10.48
N GLU A 686 16.03 -25.55 -9.93
CA GLU A 686 15.65 -25.65 -8.51
C GLU A 686 16.85 -25.58 -7.56
N SER A 687 17.96 -26.25 -7.88
CA SER A 687 19.16 -26.28 -7.03
C SER A 687 19.79 -24.90 -6.81
N LEU A 688 19.53 -23.90 -7.67
CA LEU A 688 19.97 -22.52 -7.42
C LEU A 688 19.10 -21.81 -6.38
N VAL A 689 17.82 -22.17 -6.25
CA VAL A 689 16.94 -21.68 -5.18
C VAL A 689 17.30 -22.35 -3.86
N GLU A 690 17.52 -23.68 -3.85
CA GLU A 690 17.83 -24.43 -2.62
C GLU A 690 19.23 -24.16 -2.04
N SER A 691 20.20 -23.78 -2.88
CA SER A 691 21.57 -23.47 -2.45
C SER A 691 21.78 -22.01 -2.02
N ASP A 692 20.82 -21.13 -2.29
CA ASP A 692 20.91 -19.71 -1.96
C ASP A 692 20.60 -19.45 -0.48
N LYS A 693 21.65 -19.13 0.29
CA LYS A 693 21.56 -18.93 1.75
C LYS A 693 21.13 -17.54 2.16
N GLU A 694 21.19 -16.55 1.27
CA GLU A 694 20.54 -15.26 1.51
C GLU A 694 19.02 -15.42 1.34
N LEU A 695 18.59 -16.06 0.25
CA LEU A 695 17.18 -16.32 -0.03
C LEU A 695 16.50 -17.25 0.99
N GLU A 696 17.19 -18.32 1.42
CA GLU A 696 16.68 -19.22 2.47
C GLU A 696 16.54 -18.49 3.81
N ALA A 697 17.52 -17.68 4.21
CA ALA A 697 17.47 -16.91 5.46
C ALA A 697 16.41 -15.80 5.42
N TRP A 698 16.30 -15.09 4.30
CA TRP A 698 15.26 -14.07 4.02
C TRP A 698 13.85 -14.60 4.22
N TRP A 699 13.48 -15.67 3.50
CA TRP A 699 12.14 -16.23 3.58
C TRP A 699 11.86 -16.90 4.93
N THR A 700 12.88 -17.50 5.54
CA THR A 700 12.78 -18.03 6.90
C THR A 700 12.47 -16.92 7.90
N GLU A 701 13.20 -15.80 7.86
CA GLU A 701 13.00 -14.69 8.81
C GLU A 701 11.65 -13.98 8.62
N ILE A 702 11.17 -13.81 7.38
CA ILE A 702 9.81 -13.33 7.09
C ILE A 702 8.77 -14.21 7.80
N ARG A 703 8.87 -15.54 7.68
CA ARG A 703 7.91 -16.47 8.29
C ARG A 703 8.05 -16.56 9.80
N THR A 704 9.27 -16.72 10.33
CA THR A 704 9.49 -17.09 11.75
C THR A 704 9.66 -15.91 12.69
N VAL A 705 9.95 -14.71 12.17
CA VAL A 705 10.09 -13.48 12.96
C VAL A 705 9.07 -12.43 12.49
N GLY A 706 9.13 -12.05 11.21
CA GLY A 706 8.31 -10.97 10.63
C GLY A 706 6.79 -11.21 10.78
N HIS A 707 6.36 -12.44 10.50
CA HIS A 707 5.01 -12.96 10.74
C HIS A 707 5.03 -14.08 11.80
N GLY A 708 5.92 -13.99 12.78
CA GLY A 708 6.26 -15.09 13.70
C GLY A 708 5.08 -15.77 14.41
N ASP A 709 3.98 -15.05 14.65
CA ASP A 709 2.78 -15.61 15.30
C ASP A 709 2.00 -16.58 14.38
N LYS A 710 2.25 -16.54 13.07
CA LYS A 710 1.67 -17.43 12.04
C LYS A 710 2.72 -18.40 11.47
N LYS A 711 3.91 -18.52 12.06
CA LYS A 711 5.07 -19.21 11.45
C LYS A 711 4.88 -20.70 11.14
N ASP A 712 4.04 -21.39 11.91
CA ASP A 712 3.83 -22.84 11.86
C ASP A 712 2.65 -23.24 10.96
N GLU A 713 2.00 -22.26 10.33
CA GLU A 713 0.84 -22.47 9.45
C GLU A 713 1.19 -23.29 8.19
N PRO A 714 0.32 -24.23 7.76
CA PRO A 714 0.63 -25.17 6.68
C PRO A 714 0.62 -24.56 5.27
N TRP A 715 0.05 -23.37 5.10
CA TRP A 715 -0.11 -22.70 3.80
C TRP A 715 1.10 -21.86 3.35
N TRP A 716 2.13 -21.70 4.18
CA TRP A 716 3.34 -20.96 3.77
C TRP A 716 4.06 -21.64 2.59
N PRO A 717 4.30 -20.93 1.47
CA PRO A 717 5.16 -21.41 0.39
C PRO A 717 6.51 -21.95 0.88
N LYS A 718 6.98 -23.06 0.29
CA LYS A 718 8.15 -23.80 0.79
C LYS A 718 9.50 -23.25 0.35
N LEU A 719 9.52 -22.41 -0.69
CA LEU A 719 10.71 -21.87 -1.34
C LEU A 719 11.76 -22.97 -1.64
N LYS A 720 11.47 -23.80 -2.64
CA LYS A 720 12.41 -24.82 -3.18
C LYS A 720 12.52 -24.78 -4.70
N THR A 721 11.49 -24.29 -5.40
CA THR A 721 11.46 -24.19 -6.86
C THR A 721 11.46 -22.72 -7.33
N PRO A 722 11.85 -22.45 -8.60
CA PRO A 722 11.65 -21.13 -9.20
C PRO A 722 10.18 -20.73 -9.25
N SER A 723 9.25 -21.69 -9.32
CA SER A 723 7.80 -21.43 -9.29
C SER A 723 7.33 -20.92 -7.93
N ASP A 724 7.89 -21.44 -6.81
CA ASP A 724 7.61 -20.91 -5.47
C ASP A 724 8.06 -19.46 -5.37
N LEU A 725 9.29 -19.18 -5.83
CA LEU A 725 9.88 -17.85 -5.81
C LEU A 725 9.09 -16.86 -6.68
N ILE A 726 8.65 -17.26 -7.88
CA ILE A 726 7.77 -16.45 -8.73
C ILE A 726 6.45 -16.15 -8.00
N GLY A 727 5.83 -17.15 -7.36
CA GLY A 727 4.59 -16.97 -6.60
C GLY A 727 4.73 -15.98 -5.43
N ILE A 728 5.78 -16.16 -4.61
CA ILE A 728 6.10 -15.28 -3.48
C ILE A 728 6.30 -13.84 -3.95
N LEU A 729 7.15 -13.62 -4.97
CA LEU A 729 7.50 -12.28 -5.43
C LEU A 729 6.37 -11.59 -6.18
N THR A 730 5.59 -12.32 -6.98
CA THR A 730 4.37 -11.77 -7.62
C THR A 730 3.38 -11.30 -6.55
N THR A 731 3.23 -12.07 -5.47
CA THR A 731 2.34 -11.73 -4.35
C THR A 731 2.81 -10.49 -3.59
N MET A 732 4.11 -10.41 -3.24
CA MET A 732 4.68 -9.24 -2.57
C MET A 732 4.52 -7.96 -3.41
N ILE A 733 4.86 -8.02 -4.70
CA ILE A 733 4.76 -6.87 -5.61
C ILE A 733 3.29 -6.47 -5.80
N TRP A 734 2.37 -7.42 -5.97
CA TRP A 734 0.93 -7.14 -6.04
C TRP A 734 0.40 -6.44 -4.79
N VAL A 735 0.77 -6.91 -3.59
CA VAL A 735 0.31 -6.32 -2.32
C VAL A 735 0.83 -4.89 -2.16
N ALA A 736 2.11 -4.66 -2.46
CA ALA A 736 2.73 -3.34 -2.36
C ALA A 736 2.22 -2.32 -3.40
N SER A 737 1.71 -2.78 -4.55
CA SER A 737 1.27 -1.93 -5.67
C SER A 737 -0.24 -2.01 -5.93
N GLY A 738 -0.70 -3.00 -6.72
CA GLY A 738 -2.07 -3.09 -7.21
C GLY A 738 -3.13 -3.30 -6.12
N HIS A 739 -2.82 -4.05 -5.06
CA HIS A 739 -3.71 -4.18 -3.90
C HIS A 739 -3.88 -2.83 -3.21
N HIS A 740 -2.76 -2.21 -2.82
CA HIS A 740 -2.73 -0.92 -2.13
C HIS A 740 -3.45 0.17 -2.94
N ALA A 741 -3.13 0.30 -4.23
CA ALA A 741 -3.76 1.31 -5.08
C ALA A 741 -5.29 1.14 -5.19
N ALA A 742 -5.79 -0.10 -5.24
CA ALA A 742 -7.22 -0.39 -5.31
C ALA A 742 -8.01 -0.06 -4.03
N VAL A 743 -7.33 0.04 -2.87
CA VAL A 743 -7.97 0.38 -1.57
C VAL A 743 -7.65 1.80 -1.10
N ASN A 744 -6.55 2.41 -1.55
CA ASN A 744 -6.07 3.72 -1.08
C ASN A 744 -6.57 4.89 -1.94
N PHE A 745 -6.24 4.96 -3.24
CA PHE A 745 -6.51 6.16 -4.07
C PHE A 745 -8.00 6.39 -4.41
N GLY A 746 -8.88 5.46 -4.01
CA GLY A 746 -10.34 5.62 -4.07
C GLY A 746 -10.95 6.32 -2.85
N GLN A 747 -10.20 6.51 -1.75
CA GLN A 747 -10.77 6.97 -0.48
C GLN A 747 -11.44 8.34 -0.61
N TYR A 748 -10.81 9.33 -1.25
CA TYR A 748 -11.44 10.65 -1.42
C TYR A 748 -12.60 10.62 -2.41
N ALA A 749 -12.45 9.89 -3.52
CA ALA A 749 -13.44 9.84 -4.59
C ALA A 749 -14.82 9.31 -4.13
N PHE A 750 -14.83 8.39 -3.15
CA PHE A 750 -16.04 7.80 -2.56
C PHE A 750 -16.32 8.21 -1.10
N GLY A 751 -15.29 8.51 -0.31
CA GLY A 751 -15.39 8.84 1.12
C GLY A 751 -15.25 10.33 1.45
N GLY A 752 -14.76 11.17 0.53
CA GLY A 752 -14.75 12.62 0.67
C GLY A 752 -16.15 13.24 0.80
N TYR A 753 -17.22 12.48 0.52
CA TYR A 753 -18.60 12.82 0.86
C TYR A 753 -19.15 11.78 1.85
N PHE A 754 -18.96 12.03 3.15
CA PHE A 754 -19.24 11.04 4.19
C PHE A 754 -20.68 10.46 4.21
N PRO A 755 -21.76 11.09 3.69
CA PRO A 755 -23.06 10.39 3.58
C PRO A 755 -23.04 9.17 2.65
N ASN A 756 -22.12 9.12 1.67
CA ASN A 756 -21.88 7.90 0.88
C ASN A 756 -21.10 6.84 1.67
N ARG A 757 -20.17 7.26 2.53
CA ARG A 757 -19.27 6.36 3.25
C ARG A 757 -18.88 6.93 4.62
N PRO A 758 -19.76 6.84 5.63
CA PRO A 758 -19.44 7.28 6.98
C PRO A 758 -18.35 6.41 7.59
N SER A 759 -17.47 6.99 8.40
CA SER A 759 -16.47 6.25 9.21
C SER A 759 -17.03 5.69 10.51
N ILE A 760 -18.08 6.33 11.04
CA ILE A 760 -18.72 6.01 12.32
C ILE A 760 -20.23 6.25 12.24
N ALA A 761 -20.99 5.38 12.89
CA ALA A 761 -22.40 5.58 13.23
C ALA A 761 -22.53 5.77 14.74
N ARG A 762 -23.10 6.91 15.19
CA ARG A 762 -23.08 7.36 16.59
C ARG A 762 -24.34 7.02 17.39
N THR A 763 -25.47 6.82 16.73
CA THR A 763 -26.76 6.50 17.38
C THR A 763 -27.24 5.13 16.99
N GLU A 764 -27.84 4.42 17.94
CA GLU A 764 -28.54 3.14 17.71
C GLU A 764 -29.66 3.25 16.66
N MET A 765 -30.07 2.11 16.11
CA MET A 765 -31.26 2.00 15.27
C MET A 765 -32.50 2.54 16.01
N PRO A 766 -33.35 3.38 15.36
CA PRO A 766 -34.53 3.96 16.01
C PRO A 766 -35.51 2.95 16.61
N THR A 767 -35.53 1.71 16.09
CA THR A 767 -36.39 0.61 16.56
C THR A 767 -35.95 -0.02 17.88
N GLU A 768 -34.77 0.27 18.42
CA GLU A 768 -34.33 -0.28 19.72
C GLU A 768 -35.02 0.39 20.92
N CYS A 769 -35.58 1.60 20.78
CA CYS A 769 -36.25 2.31 21.88
C CYS A 769 -37.43 3.16 21.40
N CYS A 770 -38.59 3.02 22.05
CA CYS A 770 -39.82 3.74 21.69
C CYS A 770 -39.68 5.28 21.67
N GLU A 771 -38.84 5.84 22.53
CA GLU A 771 -38.59 7.30 22.57
C GLU A 771 -37.73 7.76 21.39
N LYS A 772 -36.71 6.97 21.01
CA LYS A 772 -35.89 7.22 19.80
C LYS A 772 -36.73 7.04 18.53
N LEU A 773 -37.60 6.03 18.49
CA LEU A 773 -38.55 5.80 17.41
C LEU A 773 -39.49 7.00 17.22
N LYS A 774 -40.01 7.59 18.31
CA LYS A 774 -40.86 8.79 18.24
C LYS A 774 -40.13 9.97 17.61
N LEU A 775 -38.92 10.29 18.09
CA LEU A 775 -38.12 11.40 17.56
C LEU A 775 -37.77 11.19 16.07
N PHE A 776 -37.49 9.95 15.68
CA PHE A 776 -37.25 9.57 14.29
C PHE A 776 -38.51 9.69 13.40
N LEU A 777 -39.69 9.34 13.91
CA LEU A 777 -40.96 9.53 13.20
C LEU A 777 -41.33 11.01 13.03
N GLU A 778 -40.95 11.87 13.99
CA GLU A 778 -41.15 13.32 13.93
C GLU A 778 -40.16 14.02 12.98
N ASN A 779 -38.89 13.60 12.94
CA ASN A 779 -37.87 14.14 12.02
C ASN A 779 -36.77 13.11 11.66
N PRO A 780 -36.97 12.29 10.61
CA PRO A 780 -36.01 11.23 10.26
C PRO A 780 -34.73 11.76 9.60
N GLU A 781 -34.74 12.98 9.01
CA GLU A 781 -33.52 13.62 8.49
C GLU A 781 -32.59 14.03 9.63
N ALA A 782 -33.11 14.77 10.63
CA ALA A 782 -32.31 15.17 11.79
C ALA A 782 -31.80 13.96 12.59
N ALA A 783 -32.60 12.90 12.68
CA ALA A 783 -32.17 11.64 13.26
C ALA A 783 -31.00 11.01 12.48
N LEU A 784 -31.08 10.94 11.13
CA LEU A 784 -30.00 10.38 10.30
C LEU A 784 -28.72 11.23 10.36
N LEU A 785 -28.84 12.56 10.36
CA LEU A 785 -27.72 13.49 10.56
C LEU A 785 -27.10 13.40 11.97
N THR A 786 -27.84 12.86 12.94
CA THR A 786 -27.33 12.54 14.28
C THR A 786 -26.67 11.16 14.34
N CYS A 787 -27.11 10.21 13.52
CA CYS A 787 -26.44 8.92 13.34
C CYS A 787 -25.08 9.07 12.65
N PHE A 788 -25.00 9.86 11.58
CA PHE A 788 -23.76 10.15 10.86
C PHE A 788 -22.65 10.78 11.74
N PRO A 789 -21.37 10.77 11.30
CA PRO A 789 -20.25 11.38 12.03
C PRO A 789 -20.52 12.84 12.46
N SER A 790 -19.92 13.27 13.57
CA SER A 790 -20.03 14.66 14.00
C SER A 790 -19.34 15.62 13.03
N GLN A 791 -19.68 16.91 13.08
CA GLN A 791 -19.09 17.92 12.16
C GLN A 791 -17.55 17.89 12.15
N LEU A 792 -16.95 17.59 13.30
CA LEU A 792 -15.50 17.49 13.46
C LEU A 792 -14.96 16.17 12.90
N GLN A 793 -15.55 15.04 13.28
CA GLN A 793 -15.14 13.72 12.79
C GLN A 793 -15.21 13.64 11.25
N ALA A 794 -16.30 14.13 10.66
CA ALA A 794 -16.48 14.22 9.22
C ALA A 794 -15.36 15.05 8.55
N THR A 795 -15.13 16.28 9.06
CA THR A 795 -14.11 17.20 8.52
C THR A 795 -12.73 16.56 8.49
N ILE A 796 -12.34 15.88 9.58
CA ILE A 796 -11.00 15.30 9.71
C ILE A 796 -10.85 14.06 8.84
N VAL A 797 -11.85 13.17 8.81
CA VAL A 797 -11.80 12.01 7.90
C VAL A 797 -11.71 12.48 6.45
N MET A 798 -12.50 13.48 6.05
CA MET A 798 -12.46 14.04 4.70
C MET A 798 -11.10 14.68 4.36
N ALA A 799 -10.51 15.45 5.28
CA ALA A 799 -9.17 16.04 5.10
C ALA A 799 -8.04 14.99 5.10
N VAL A 800 -8.16 13.93 5.90
CA VAL A 800 -7.18 12.84 5.94
C VAL A 800 -7.26 11.99 4.68
N VAL A 801 -8.47 11.64 4.20
CA VAL A 801 -8.59 10.87 2.95
C VAL A 801 -8.25 11.68 1.70
N ASP A 802 -8.32 13.01 1.75
CA ASP A 802 -7.76 13.88 0.69
C ASP A 802 -6.24 13.69 0.61
N VAL A 803 -5.56 13.87 1.75
CA VAL A 803 -4.10 13.73 1.89
C VAL A 803 -3.61 12.32 1.52
N LEU A 804 -4.33 11.27 1.94
CA LEU A 804 -3.97 9.87 1.63
C LEU A 804 -4.25 9.51 0.15
N SER A 805 -5.23 10.15 -0.50
CA SER A 805 -5.52 9.87 -1.92
C SER A 805 -4.63 10.65 -2.90
N ASN A 806 -3.58 11.32 -2.44
CA ASN A 806 -2.86 12.36 -3.17
C ASN A 806 -1.47 11.89 -3.65
N HIS A 807 -1.32 11.67 -4.97
CA HIS A 807 -0.03 11.26 -5.53
C HIS A 807 1.01 12.36 -5.45
N LEU A 808 2.22 12.01 -5.01
CA LEU A 808 3.36 12.93 -4.93
C LEU A 808 3.89 13.35 -6.30
N THR A 809 4.59 14.49 -6.34
CA THR A 809 5.20 15.04 -7.57
C THR A 809 6.44 14.27 -8.07
N ASP A 810 6.93 13.32 -7.29
CA ASP A 810 7.99 12.35 -7.60
C ASP A 810 7.54 10.92 -7.29
N GLU A 811 6.25 10.64 -7.46
CA GLU A 811 5.71 9.28 -7.34
C GLU A 811 6.22 8.38 -8.47
N GLU A 812 6.65 7.16 -8.12
CA GLU A 812 7.18 6.18 -9.08
C GLU A 812 6.13 5.10 -9.36
N TYR A 813 5.46 5.23 -10.50
CA TYR A 813 4.42 4.30 -10.94
C TYR A 813 4.98 2.96 -11.42
N ILE A 814 4.19 1.90 -11.21
CA ILE A 814 4.58 0.53 -11.52
C ILE A 814 5.02 0.38 -12.98
N GLY A 815 6.21 -0.18 -13.18
CA GLY A 815 6.77 -0.43 -14.51
C GLY A 815 6.96 0.82 -15.38
N ASN A 816 6.94 2.04 -14.82
CA ASN A 816 7.17 3.29 -15.57
C ASN A 816 8.66 3.50 -15.86
N GLU A 817 9.47 3.63 -14.81
CA GLU A 817 10.92 3.84 -14.90
C GLU A 817 11.68 2.53 -14.68
N ILE A 818 12.78 2.35 -15.41
CA ILE A 818 13.62 1.15 -15.35
C ILE A 818 14.79 1.35 -14.38
N GLU A 819 14.96 0.44 -13.43
CA GLU A 819 16.13 0.45 -12.56
C GLU A 819 17.44 0.36 -13.37
N PRO A 820 18.49 1.17 -13.05
CA PRO A 820 19.75 1.15 -13.79
C PRO A 820 20.38 -0.24 -13.89
N CYS A 821 20.26 -1.06 -12.83
CA CYS A 821 20.78 -2.44 -12.82
C CYS A 821 20.00 -3.40 -13.74
N TRP A 822 18.72 -3.14 -14.01
CA TRP A 822 17.93 -3.90 -14.99
C TRP A 822 18.27 -3.45 -16.42
N ALA A 823 18.47 -2.14 -16.61
CA ALA A 823 18.82 -1.54 -17.90
C ALA A 823 20.17 -2.01 -18.46
N GLU A 824 21.14 -2.32 -17.58
CA GLU A 824 22.47 -2.84 -17.94
C GLU A 824 22.47 -4.33 -18.39
N VAL A 825 21.39 -5.08 -18.14
CA VAL A 825 21.28 -6.49 -18.53
C VAL A 825 20.28 -6.63 -19.68
N PRO A 826 20.70 -6.80 -20.95
CA PRO A 826 19.82 -6.67 -22.12
C PRO A 826 18.58 -7.58 -22.12
N THR A 827 18.67 -8.78 -21.54
CA THR A 827 17.53 -9.70 -21.41
C THR A 827 16.49 -9.18 -20.42
N ILE A 828 16.94 -8.65 -19.28
CA ILE A 828 16.06 -8.10 -18.23
C ILE A 828 15.47 -6.77 -18.71
N LYS A 829 16.28 -5.90 -19.32
CA LYS A 829 15.80 -4.68 -19.97
C LYS A 829 14.65 -4.97 -20.94
N LYS A 830 14.80 -5.98 -21.82
CA LYS A 830 13.74 -6.37 -22.76
C LYS A 830 12.48 -6.92 -22.06
N ALA A 831 12.64 -7.65 -20.96
CA ALA A 831 11.50 -8.10 -20.16
C ALA A 831 10.78 -6.94 -19.45
N PHE A 832 11.52 -5.91 -19.02
CA PHE A 832 10.93 -4.68 -18.47
C PHE A 832 10.24 -3.84 -19.55
N GLU A 833 10.81 -3.73 -20.76
CA GLU A 833 10.18 -3.08 -21.91
C GLU A 833 8.84 -3.76 -22.26
N LYS A 834 8.81 -5.10 -22.30
CA LYS A 834 7.59 -5.92 -22.41
C LYS A 834 6.58 -5.63 -21.29
N PHE A 835 7.03 -5.48 -20.04
CA PHE A 835 6.17 -5.16 -18.89
C PHE A 835 5.54 -3.77 -19.03
N ASN A 836 6.35 -2.76 -19.35
CA ASN A 836 5.91 -1.38 -19.61
C ASN A 836 4.89 -1.30 -20.77
N GLU A 837 5.10 -2.06 -21.86
CA GLU A 837 4.14 -2.19 -22.96
C GLU A 837 2.81 -2.85 -22.52
N ARG A 838 2.87 -3.92 -21.72
CA ARG A 838 1.65 -4.57 -21.16
C ARG A 838 0.85 -3.61 -20.28
N LEU A 839 1.51 -2.77 -19.48
CA LEU A 839 0.87 -1.78 -18.61
C LEU A 839 0.24 -0.62 -19.41
N LYS A 840 0.91 -0.14 -20.46
CA LYS A 840 0.33 0.85 -21.39
C LYS A 840 -0.91 0.30 -22.12
N ASN A 841 -0.89 -0.98 -22.48
CA ASN A 841 -2.07 -1.65 -23.05
C ASN A 841 -3.20 -1.86 -22.02
N LEU A 842 -2.87 -2.13 -20.76
CA LEU A 842 -3.87 -2.20 -19.68
C LEU A 842 -4.63 -0.87 -19.52
N GLU A 843 -3.95 0.28 -19.59
CA GLU A 843 -4.66 1.58 -19.52
C GLU A 843 -5.71 1.72 -20.63
N TRP A 844 -5.38 1.35 -21.87
CA TRP A 844 -6.32 1.35 -22.99
C TRP A 844 -7.48 0.34 -22.82
N ILE A 845 -7.20 -0.85 -22.26
CA ILE A 845 -8.25 -1.84 -21.95
C ILE A 845 -9.22 -1.29 -20.89
N ILE A 846 -8.72 -0.56 -19.89
CA ILE A 846 -9.54 0.09 -18.86
C ILE A 846 -10.43 1.17 -19.47
N ASP A 847 -9.89 2.02 -20.36
CA ASP A 847 -10.68 3.03 -21.07
C ASP A 847 -11.75 2.40 -21.96
N ALA A 848 -11.42 1.33 -22.69
CA ALA A 848 -12.38 0.60 -23.51
C ALA A 848 -13.50 -0.05 -22.67
N ARG A 849 -13.15 -0.62 -21.50
CA ARG A 849 -14.13 -1.17 -20.53
C ARG A 849 -15.03 -0.09 -19.91
N ASN A 850 -14.47 1.05 -19.55
CA ASN A 850 -15.21 2.18 -19.00
C ASN A 850 -16.15 2.82 -20.04
N ALA A 851 -15.85 2.68 -21.34
CA ALA A 851 -16.69 3.14 -22.44
C ALA A 851 -17.77 2.14 -22.91
N ASP A 852 -17.65 0.82 -22.65
CA ASP A 852 -18.65 -0.15 -23.07
C ASP A 852 -19.90 -0.12 -22.16
N LYS A 853 -20.99 0.41 -22.71
CA LYS A 853 -22.32 0.52 -22.08
C LYS A 853 -22.96 -0.82 -21.68
N LYS A 854 -22.35 -1.96 -22.01
CA LYS A 854 -22.72 -3.28 -21.49
C LYS A 854 -22.15 -3.56 -20.09
N LEU A 855 -21.06 -2.90 -19.70
CA LEU A 855 -20.40 -3.04 -18.40
C LEU A 855 -21.01 -2.04 -17.41
N LYS A 856 -22.18 -2.41 -16.87
CA LYS A 856 -23.05 -1.55 -16.05
C LYS A 856 -22.47 -1.20 -14.68
N ASN A 857 -21.50 -1.97 -14.16
CA ASN A 857 -20.81 -1.64 -12.92
C ASN A 857 -19.69 -0.60 -13.12
N ARG A 858 -19.36 -0.27 -14.39
CA ARG A 858 -18.33 0.70 -14.81
C ARG A 858 -18.89 1.93 -15.54
N SER A 859 -20.00 1.77 -16.26
CA SER A 859 -20.52 2.76 -17.19
C SER A 859 -22.00 3.08 -16.92
N GLY A 860 -22.36 4.37 -17.02
CA GLY A 860 -23.72 4.84 -16.79
C GLY A 860 -23.78 6.34 -16.52
N VAL A 861 -24.99 6.90 -16.51
CA VAL A 861 -25.21 8.29 -16.09
C VAL A 861 -25.03 8.38 -14.57
N GLY A 862 -24.16 9.28 -14.09
CA GLY A 862 -23.86 9.39 -12.66
C GLY A 862 -23.08 8.20 -12.09
N VAL A 863 -22.37 7.44 -12.92
CA VAL A 863 -21.44 6.38 -12.50
C VAL A 863 -20.01 6.92 -12.60
N VAL A 864 -19.16 6.58 -11.63
CA VAL A 864 -17.72 6.86 -11.68
C VAL A 864 -17.04 5.70 -12.44
N PRO A 865 -16.33 5.97 -13.56
CA PRO A 865 -15.50 4.97 -14.22
C PRO A 865 -14.48 4.40 -13.26
N TYR A 866 -14.26 3.09 -13.33
CA TYR A 866 -13.27 2.44 -12.46
C TYR A 866 -11.88 2.62 -13.08
N GLU A 867 -11.03 3.42 -12.45
CA GLU A 867 -9.69 3.77 -12.92
C GLU A 867 -8.57 3.52 -11.89
N LEU A 868 -8.90 3.03 -10.69
CA LEU A 868 -7.95 2.76 -9.59
C LEU A 868 -6.80 1.81 -9.95
N LEU A 869 -6.96 1.02 -11.01
CA LEU A 869 -5.95 0.09 -11.53
C LEU A 869 -5.36 0.49 -12.90
N LYS A 870 -5.59 1.74 -13.35
CA LYS A 870 -4.75 2.33 -14.41
C LYS A 870 -3.32 2.50 -13.86
N PRO A 871 -2.27 1.97 -14.53
CA PRO A 871 -0.92 1.97 -13.95
C PRO A 871 -0.35 3.37 -13.67
N PHE A 872 -0.64 4.36 -14.52
CA PHE A 872 0.04 5.67 -14.49
C PHE A 872 -0.90 6.82 -14.10
N SER A 873 -0.37 7.84 -13.42
CA SER A 873 -1.07 9.09 -13.14
C SER A 873 -0.14 10.30 -13.06
N GLY A 874 -0.71 11.47 -12.78
CA GLY A 874 0.01 12.67 -12.36
C GLY A 874 -0.20 12.94 -10.86
N PRO A 875 0.47 13.96 -10.30
CA PRO A 875 0.31 14.32 -8.90
C PRO A 875 -1.10 14.85 -8.57
N GLY A 876 -1.49 14.76 -7.30
CA GLY A 876 -2.81 15.17 -6.81
C GLY A 876 -3.77 13.99 -6.57
N VAL A 877 -5.01 14.33 -6.17
CA VAL A 877 -6.08 13.35 -5.93
C VAL A 877 -6.74 12.98 -7.27
N THR A 878 -6.18 11.98 -7.96
CA THR A 878 -6.58 11.63 -9.33
C THR A 878 -7.56 10.46 -9.46
N GLY A 879 -7.72 9.64 -8.41
CA GLY A 879 -8.58 8.45 -8.45
C GLY A 879 -8.10 7.35 -9.40
N LYS A 880 -6.80 7.34 -9.73
CA LYS A 880 -6.13 6.42 -10.65
C LYS A 880 -4.61 6.51 -10.47
N GLY A 881 -3.88 5.48 -10.89
CA GLY A 881 -2.43 5.38 -10.75
C GLY A 881 -2.05 4.29 -9.77
N VAL A 882 -1.08 3.46 -10.13
CA VAL A 882 -0.56 2.38 -9.27
C VAL A 882 0.92 2.66 -9.02
N PRO A 883 1.30 3.19 -7.84
CA PRO A 883 2.70 3.29 -7.42
C PRO A 883 3.40 1.93 -7.39
N ASN A 884 4.73 1.93 -7.38
CA ASN A 884 5.50 0.72 -7.09
C ASN A 884 5.23 0.19 -5.67
N SER A 885 5.01 1.07 -4.69
CA SER A 885 5.05 0.77 -3.26
C SER A 885 3.85 1.35 -2.49
N ILE A 886 3.82 1.09 -1.18
CA ILE A 886 2.92 1.75 -0.24
C ILE A 886 3.55 3.10 0.13
N SER A 887 3.33 4.10 -0.72
CA SER A 887 4.06 5.37 -0.74
C SER A 887 3.34 6.54 -0.05
N ILE A 888 2.01 6.48 0.03
CA ILE A 888 1.09 7.34 0.81
C ILE A 888 -0.24 6.61 0.98
#